data_AF-F1KWF0-F1
#
_entry.id   AF-F1KWF0-F1
#
_cell.length_a   1.000
_cell.length_b   1.000
_cell.length_c   1.000
_cell.angle_alpha   90.00
_cell.angle_beta   90.00
_cell.angle_gamma   90.00
#
_symmetry.space_group_name_H-M   'P 1'
#
loop_
_entity.id
_entity.type
_entity.pdbx_description
1 polymer ?
#
loop_
_entity_poly.entity_id
_entity_poly.type
_entity_poly.pdbx_seq_one_letter_code
_entity_poly.pdbx_strand_id
1 'polypeptide(L)'
;MNTSSKDIDLLEGADEELVVAGPLERNWRGIGIALFVIAVMCSLIVAAVFLFTPFSIAVYNTRTPVTLSDILNNGLLSPIENLEWLDADSIVIKSSEKIRIVDTTVTPPHSRVYAGEEVLARYGKVNSWSLSHDGKYMAMSYDERKQKRYRHSQWATYKIARIPDTYSDTDVITFENVGPNRTGDELLLLFKWNPKSNDFVFVHSNDIYYSEGPESGSVFRLTNDSDPLIYNGLCDWIYEEEILSSNAALWWSKSGQYLAFLTIDDRQVEQIQFPVFQRKQYPSMNSVPYPKTGVERLPRIALSIWNKATKEIRRMHVALRHESLMAYLFSASWVTLYGRDHLIAVFANRYQNVTSITICTFDSSKCVLNYDQRYAIGHQRLWAEPEDYRIRYFTDDAYFVELPHRKPNGEVFTQVAKIIVAPHLTDGRVTFLSMGDYDVVNINAYNKHKNLLYFLAAAPLPSQRHLYVTSGSSTTHTAEARCVTCGIAPNCTFQEVIFSEDMDKYILNCRGFGFPHVHLSSISSNNTLLKEFAESEMLEQRFSEKAWPTPHFENVTLRNGYVALVKMLLPPGFHQGALDSKYPVVVSVYGGPGSQKVTEDFTPSHLDVVLASTFKYVVIYIDGRGSGMRGWKYKAPIYGAFGTVEVDDQIETVRILAARHNFIDARHIAIWGWSYGGFVSAHVVEHDNKQMFKCAVSVAPVTNFKYYDATYTERYMGAANELAYERTDLMRNVSSFRNVRFLLVHG
;
A
#
# COMPACT_ATOMS: atom_id res chain seq x y z
N MET A 1 -54.80 -18.57 -46.77
CA MET A 1 -55.24 -18.78 -45.37
C MET A 1 -54.65 -17.68 -44.51
N ASN A 2 -55.43 -17.20 -43.54
CA ASN A 2 -55.10 -16.39 -42.35
C ASN A 2 -54.02 -15.27 -42.35
N THR A 3 -54.50 -14.12 -41.87
CA THR A 3 -53.86 -13.18 -40.93
C THR A 3 -52.56 -12.47 -41.33
N SER A 4 -52.73 -11.21 -41.72
CA SER A 4 -51.86 -10.10 -41.30
C SER A 4 -52.77 -9.02 -40.69
N SER A 5 -52.31 -8.31 -39.66
CA SER A 5 -53.05 -7.26 -38.96
C SER A 5 -52.44 -5.89 -39.22
N LYS A 6 -53.27 -4.85 -39.46
CA LYS A 6 -52.87 -3.47 -39.24
C LYS A 6 -54.05 -2.49 -39.27
N ASP A 7 -53.72 -1.25 -38.90
CA ASP A 7 -54.41 0.01 -39.19
C ASP A 7 -55.74 0.30 -38.44
N ILE A 8 -56.23 1.54 -38.28
CA ILE A 8 -55.67 2.90 -38.00
C ILE A 8 -56.84 3.90 -38.25
N ASP A 9 -56.92 4.99 -37.46
CA ASP A 9 -57.71 6.23 -37.73
C ASP A 9 -59.25 6.12 -37.94
N LEU A 10 -60.04 7.19 -38.14
CA LEU A 10 -60.16 8.54 -37.50
C LEU A 10 -61.56 9.11 -37.84
N LEU A 11 -62.16 9.91 -36.93
CA LEU A 11 -63.21 10.94 -37.22
C LEU A 11 -64.50 10.38 -37.89
N GLU A 12 -65.54 11.13 -38.33
CA GLU A 12 -65.82 12.58 -38.38
C GLU A 12 -67.34 12.89 -38.37
N GLY A 13 -67.75 14.07 -37.89
CA GLY A 13 -69.05 14.72 -38.16
C GLY A 13 -70.32 14.17 -37.46
N ALA A 14 -71.46 14.90 -37.44
CA ALA A 14 -71.72 16.32 -37.72
C ALA A 14 -73.14 16.74 -37.24
N ASP A 15 -73.28 17.97 -36.71
CA ASP A 15 -74.38 18.97 -36.87
C ASP A 15 -75.87 18.56 -36.65
N GLU A 16 -76.92 19.41 -36.55
CA GLU A 16 -77.19 20.87 -36.37
C GLU A 16 -78.64 20.94 -35.76
N GLU A 17 -79.25 21.98 -35.20
CA GLU A 17 -78.97 23.35 -34.70
C GLU A 17 -80.14 23.67 -33.71
N LEU A 18 -80.02 24.67 -32.81
CA LEU A 18 -81.01 25.77 -32.65
C LEU A 18 -80.64 26.74 -31.51
N VAL A 19 -80.06 27.88 -31.87
CA VAL A 19 -79.79 29.02 -30.99
C VAL A 19 -81.02 29.93 -30.83
N VAL A 20 -81.30 30.35 -29.59
CA VAL A 20 -82.08 31.58 -29.33
C VAL A 20 -81.22 32.54 -28.49
N ALA A 21 -80.69 33.57 -29.13
CA ALA A 21 -79.76 34.51 -28.53
C ALA A 21 -80.51 35.64 -27.79
N GLY A 22 -80.46 35.62 -26.45
CA GLY A 22 -80.66 36.82 -25.63
C GLY A 22 -79.33 37.59 -25.50
N PRO A 23 -79.33 38.94 -25.49
CA PRO A 23 -78.12 39.72 -25.30
C PRO A 23 -77.58 39.54 -23.87
N LEU A 24 -76.51 38.76 -23.73
CA LEU A 24 -75.75 38.70 -22.48
C LEU A 24 -75.10 40.08 -22.22
N GLU A 25 -75.64 40.84 -21.27
CA GLU A 25 -74.93 41.95 -20.65
C GLU A 25 -73.66 41.41 -19.98
N ARG A 26 -72.55 41.47 -20.72
CA ARG A 26 -71.24 41.02 -20.27
C ARG A 26 -70.83 41.90 -19.08
N ASN A 27 -70.95 41.36 -17.86
CA ASN A 27 -70.73 42.12 -16.62
C ASN A 27 -69.23 42.47 -16.46
N TRP A 28 -68.77 43.50 -17.15
CA TRP A 28 -67.40 43.99 -17.15
C TRP A 28 -66.92 44.41 -15.76
N ARG A 29 -67.83 44.81 -14.85
CA ARG A 29 -67.49 45.07 -13.44
C ARG A 29 -67.18 43.77 -12.71
N GLY A 30 -68.00 42.73 -12.85
CA GLY A 30 -67.74 41.40 -12.31
C GLY A 30 -66.45 40.77 -12.86
N ILE A 31 -66.23 40.88 -14.17
CA ILE A 31 -65.00 40.40 -14.83
C ILE A 31 -63.76 41.19 -14.36
N GLY A 32 -63.86 42.51 -14.26
CA GLY A 32 -62.77 43.36 -13.74
C GLY A 32 -62.42 43.07 -12.29
N ILE A 33 -63.42 42.86 -11.43
CA ILE A 33 -63.23 42.46 -10.03
C ILE A 33 -62.61 41.06 -9.96
N ALA A 34 -63.09 40.10 -10.75
CA ALA A 34 -62.51 38.75 -10.79
C ALA A 34 -61.04 38.76 -11.24
N LEU A 35 -60.70 39.50 -12.30
CA LEU A 35 -59.33 39.67 -12.77
C LEU A 35 -58.44 40.39 -11.74
N PHE A 36 -58.96 41.39 -11.02
CA PHE A 36 -58.23 42.04 -9.94
C PHE A 36 -57.98 41.09 -8.76
N VAL A 37 -58.97 40.31 -8.34
CA VAL A 37 -58.81 39.30 -7.28
C VAL A 37 -57.83 38.21 -7.70
N ILE A 38 -57.85 37.76 -8.96
CA ILE A 38 -56.87 36.82 -9.51
C ILE A 38 -55.46 37.45 -9.52
N ALA A 39 -55.31 38.70 -9.95
CA ALA A 39 -54.02 39.39 -9.95
C ALA A 39 -53.45 39.56 -8.52
N VAL A 40 -54.31 39.89 -7.54
CA VAL A 40 -53.92 39.97 -6.12
C VAL A 40 -53.58 38.59 -5.56
N MET A 41 -54.35 37.54 -5.86
CA MET A 41 -54.03 36.18 -5.45
C MET A 41 -52.72 35.68 -6.07
N CYS A 42 -52.49 35.89 -7.37
CA CYS A 42 -51.23 35.55 -8.02
C CYS A 42 -50.05 36.33 -7.41
N SER A 43 -50.23 37.62 -7.09
CA SER A 43 -49.22 38.44 -6.40
C SER A 43 -48.94 37.92 -4.99
N LEU A 44 -49.96 37.52 -4.24
CA LEU A 44 -49.82 36.92 -2.91
C LEU A 44 -49.19 35.52 -2.95
N ILE A 45 -49.49 34.71 -3.98
CA ILE A 45 -48.84 33.41 -4.22
C ILE A 45 -47.37 33.61 -4.58
N VAL A 46 -47.03 34.55 -5.47
CA VAL A 46 -45.64 34.88 -5.81
C VAL A 46 -44.91 35.43 -4.59
N ALA A 47 -45.52 36.32 -3.79
CA ALA A 47 -44.93 36.82 -2.56
C ALA A 47 -44.75 35.70 -1.51
N ALA A 48 -45.73 34.80 -1.35
CA ALA A 48 -45.62 33.64 -0.46
C ALA A 48 -44.55 32.65 -0.95
N VAL A 49 -44.40 32.44 -2.25
CA VAL A 49 -43.28 31.68 -2.83
C VAL A 49 -41.96 32.38 -2.49
N PHE A 50 -41.83 33.70 -2.66
CA PHE A 50 -40.61 34.44 -2.29
C PHE A 50 -40.31 34.49 -0.78
N LEU A 51 -41.32 34.36 0.09
CA LEU A 51 -41.17 34.35 1.56
C LEU A 51 -40.98 32.95 2.16
N PHE A 52 -41.58 31.92 1.56
CA PHE A 52 -41.63 30.55 2.11
C PHE A 52 -40.89 29.51 1.27
N THR A 53 -40.51 29.78 0.01
CA THR A 53 -39.31 29.12 -0.50
C THR A 53 -38.13 29.75 0.23
N PRO A 54 -37.30 28.99 0.95
CA PRO A 54 -36.11 29.57 1.52
C PRO A 54 -35.23 30.06 0.38
N PHE A 55 -34.78 31.31 0.45
CA PHE A 55 -33.57 31.74 -0.24
C PHE A 55 -32.36 31.03 0.40
N SER A 56 -32.31 29.71 0.19
CA SER A 56 -31.07 28.96 0.05
C SER A 56 -30.37 29.57 -1.16
N ILE A 57 -29.70 30.70 -0.94
CA ILE A 57 -28.92 31.34 -2.00
C ILE A 57 -27.95 30.27 -2.48
N ALA A 58 -28.10 29.86 -3.73
CA ALA A 58 -27.13 29.04 -4.41
C ALA A 58 -25.89 29.91 -4.71
N VAL A 59 -25.22 30.36 -3.64
CA VAL A 59 -23.86 30.89 -3.68
C VAL A 59 -23.05 29.77 -4.28
N TYR A 60 -22.61 29.98 -5.52
CA TYR A 60 -22.12 28.96 -6.43
C TYR A 60 -21.33 27.86 -5.70
N ASN A 61 -21.94 26.68 -5.59
CA ASN A 61 -21.16 25.47 -5.31
C ASN A 61 -20.46 25.12 -6.64
N THR A 62 -19.38 25.86 -6.94
CA THR A 62 -18.55 25.72 -8.14
C THR A 62 -17.91 24.34 -8.27
N ARG A 63 -17.97 23.55 -7.19
CA ARG A 63 -17.30 22.27 -7.02
C ARG A 63 -18.12 21.12 -7.58
N THR A 64 -17.53 20.38 -8.51
CA THR A 64 -18.12 19.17 -9.11
C THR A 64 -17.91 17.94 -8.23
N PRO A 65 -18.83 16.96 -8.18
CA PRO A 65 -18.59 15.69 -7.49
C PRO A 65 -17.38 14.93 -8.06
N VAL A 66 -16.74 14.10 -7.22
CA VAL A 66 -15.65 13.20 -7.63
C VAL A 66 -16.26 12.02 -8.38
N THR A 67 -15.89 11.86 -9.63
CA THR A 67 -16.44 10.84 -10.55
C THR A 67 -15.53 9.62 -10.63
N LEU A 68 -16.07 8.49 -11.12
CA LEU A 68 -15.26 7.32 -11.44
C LEU A 68 -14.21 7.61 -12.53
N SER A 69 -14.48 8.56 -13.44
CA SER A 69 -13.54 8.98 -14.49
C SER A 69 -12.33 9.71 -13.91
N ASP A 70 -12.52 10.52 -12.86
CA ASP A 70 -11.43 11.23 -12.18
C ASP A 70 -10.42 10.24 -11.56
N ILE A 71 -10.93 9.13 -11.00
CA ILE A 71 -10.12 8.04 -10.43
C ILE A 71 -9.47 7.18 -11.52
N LEU A 72 -10.24 6.66 -12.48
CA LEU A 72 -9.71 5.71 -13.49
C LEU A 72 -8.64 6.32 -14.39
N ASN A 73 -8.66 7.63 -14.61
CA ASN A 73 -7.64 8.36 -15.36
C ASN A 73 -6.51 8.92 -14.48
N ASN A 74 -6.46 8.58 -13.18
CA ASN A 74 -5.54 9.13 -12.17
C ASN A 74 -5.52 10.67 -12.13
N GLY A 75 -6.62 11.33 -12.53
CA GLY A 75 -6.64 12.78 -12.78
C GLY A 75 -6.49 13.65 -11.53
N LEU A 76 -6.67 13.07 -10.34
CA LEU A 76 -6.54 13.74 -9.05
C LEU A 76 -5.30 13.27 -8.27
N LEU A 77 -4.34 12.61 -8.95
CA LEU A 77 -3.02 12.25 -8.42
C LEU A 77 -1.91 13.14 -9.02
N SER A 78 -0.78 13.23 -8.33
CA SER A 78 0.39 14.01 -8.77
C SER A 78 0.95 13.49 -10.11
N PRO A 79 1.39 14.39 -11.02
CA PRO A 79 2.11 14.01 -12.26
C PRO A 79 3.53 13.48 -12.00
N ILE A 80 4.03 13.56 -10.76
CA ILE A 80 5.25 12.93 -10.31
C ILE A 80 5.02 11.40 -10.23
N GLU A 81 5.53 10.66 -11.21
CA GLU A 81 5.48 9.18 -11.24
C GLU A 81 6.49 8.55 -10.27
N ASN A 82 7.65 9.19 -10.04
CA ASN A 82 8.63 8.78 -9.02
C ASN A 82 9.50 9.97 -8.57
N LEU A 83 10.01 9.94 -7.34
CA LEU A 83 10.85 10.97 -6.76
C LEU A 83 11.80 10.37 -5.72
N GLU A 84 13.10 10.43 -5.99
CA GLU A 84 14.17 9.75 -5.23
C GLU A 84 15.39 10.66 -5.06
N TRP A 85 16.20 10.44 -4.02
CA TRP A 85 17.51 11.08 -3.89
C TRP A 85 18.53 10.42 -4.83
N LEU A 86 19.33 11.23 -5.52
CA LEU A 86 20.52 10.76 -6.27
C LEU A 86 21.73 10.63 -5.34
N ASP A 87 21.90 11.63 -4.47
CA ASP A 87 23.05 11.82 -3.59
C ASP A 87 22.63 12.64 -2.34
N ALA A 88 23.55 13.38 -1.71
CA ALA A 88 23.24 14.24 -0.56
C ALA A 88 22.47 15.53 -0.93
N ASP A 89 22.63 16.02 -2.15
CA ASP A 89 22.25 17.36 -2.59
C ASP A 89 21.30 17.38 -3.81
N SER A 90 21.19 16.28 -4.56
CA SER A 90 20.42 16.18 -5.79
C SER A 90 19.22 15.24 -5.65
N ILE A 91 18.05 15.69 -6.12
CA ILE A 91 16.80 14.89 -6.18
C ILE A 91 16.48 14.59 -7.64
N VAL A 92 16.14 13.34 -7.96
CA VAL A 92 15.63 12.95 -9.28
C VAL A 92 14.10 12.89 -9.24
N ILE A 93 13.46 13.55 -10.20
CA ILE A 93 11.99 13.58 -10.36
C ILE A 93 11.65 12.99 -11.73
N LYS A 94 10.89 11.89 -11.75
CA LYS A 94 10.32 11.28 -12.95
C LYS A 94 8.88 11.77 -13.13
N SER A 95 8.63 12.48 -14.22
CA SER A 95 7.28 12.73 -14.76
C SER A 95 7.09 11.92 -16.05
N SER A 96 5.87 11.83 -16.58
CA SER A 96 5.55 11.02 -17.77
C SER A 96 6.41 11.30 -19.01
N GLU A 97 6.82 12.56 -19.20
CA GLU A 97 7.52 13.06 -20.39
C GLU A 97 9.05 13.18 -20.22
N LYS A 98 9.53 13.28 -18.96
CA LYS A 98 10.90 13.70 -18.65
C LYS A 98 11.33 13.34 -17.24
N ILE A 99 12.62 13.03 -17.12
CA ILE A 99 13.35 12.93 -15.85
C ILE A 99 14.16 14.22 -15.67
N ARG A 100 14.03 14.83 -14.49
CA ARG A 100 14.75 16.05 -14.09
C ARG A 100 15.56 15.80 -12.83
N ILE A 101 16.72 16.44 -12.73
CA ILE A 101 17.51 16.51 -11.50
C ILE A 101 17.33 17.92 -10.92
N VAL A 102 16.99 18.00 -9.64
CA VAL A 102 16.86 19.23 -8.87
C VAL A 102 18.04 19.35 -7.91
N ASP A 103 18.85 20.37 -8.10
CA ASP A 103 19.93 20.77 -7.20
C ASP A 103 19.34 21.51 -5.99
N THR A 104 19.58 20.98 -4.79
CA THR A 104 19.10 21.52 -3.52
C THR A 104 20.15 22.30 -2.71
N THR A 105 21.32 22.57 -3.30
CA THR A 105 22.32 23.48 -2.71
C THR A 105 21.94 24.95 -2.92
N VAL A 106 21.29 25.25 -4.05
CA VAL A 106 20.85 26.60 -4.43
C VAL A 106 19.42 26.88 -3.95
N THR A 107 19.14 28.15 -3.64
CA THR A 107 17.80 28.62 -3.23
C THR A 107 17.39 29.82 -4.09
N PRO A 108 16.28 29.73 -4.87
CA PRO A 108 15.42 28.56 -5.04
C PRO A 108 16.15 27.37 -5.73
N PRO A 109 15.77 26.12 -5.46
CA PRO A 109 16.35 24.94 -6.11
C PRO A 109 16.26 24.99 -7.63
N HIS A 110 17.36 24.67 -8.32
CA HIS A 110 17.46 24.73 -9.77
C HIS A 110 17.28 23.34 -10.39
N SER A 111 16.41 23.20 -11.40
CA SER A 111 16.15 21.93 -12.07
C SER A 111 16.75 21.89 -13.47
N ARG A 112 17.53 20.83 -13.77
CA ARG A 112 17.96 20.48 -15.13
C ARG A 112 17.20 19.27 -15.66
N VAL A 113 17.00 19.18 -16.96
CA VAL A 113 16.61 17.92 -17.60
C VAL A 113 17.79 16.96 -17.53
N TYR A 114 17.49 15.68 -17.30
CA TYR A 114 18.46 14.58 -17.30
C TYR A 114 18.15 13.59 -18.42
N ALA A 115 16.86 13.35 -18.70
CA ALA A 115 16.41 12.61 -19.87
C ALA A 115 15.04 13.14 -20.35
N GLY A 116 14.93 13.47 -21.63
CA GLY A 116 13.67 13.86 -22.29
C GLY A 116 12.92 12.70 -22.93
N GLU A 117 11.89 13.03 -23.71
CA GLU A 117 10.98 12.07 -24.34
C GLU A 117 11.71 11.06 -25.25
N GLU A 118 12.77 11.48 -25.96
CA GLU A 118 13.55 10.58 -26.83
C GLU A 118 14.10 9.37 -26.05
N VAL A 119 14.50 9.54 -24.79
CA VAL A 119 15.02 8.44 -23.97
C VAL A 119 13.89 7.57 -23.41
N LEU A 120 12.75 8.20 -23.09
CA LEU A 120 11.64 7.60 -22.35
C LEU A 120 10.56 6.95 -23.24
N ALA A 121 10.56 7.23 -24.54
CA ALA A 121 9.55 6.76 -25.50
C ALA A 121 10.12 6.00 -26.73
N ARG A 122 11.41 6.11 -27.05
CA ARG A 122 12.03 5.52 -28.27
C ARG A 122 11.91 4.00 -28.41
N TYR A 123 11.71 3.28 -27.31
CA TYR A 123 11.41 1.83 -27.30
C TYR A 123 10.08 1.53 -26.57
N GLY A 124 9.11 2.45 -26.67
CA GLY A 124 7.87 2.41 -25.91
C GLY A 124 8.02 2.96 -24.48
N LYS A 125 6.96 2.84 -23.66
CA LYS A 125 6.95 3.43 -22.31
C LYS A 125 7.92 2.71 -21.36
N VAL A 126 8.84 3.47 -20.76
CA VAL A 126 9.68 3.02 -19.65
C VAL A 126 8.83 2.72 -18.40
N ASN A 127 8.83 1.45 -17.99
CA ASN A 127 8.13 0.99 -16.79
C ASN A 127 8.93 1.29 -15.50
N SER A 128 10.21 0.90 -15.49
CA SER A 128 11.16 1.15 -14.40
C SER A 128 12.50 1.61 -14.97
N TRP A 129 13.25 2.37 -14.19
CA TRP A 129 14.57 2.88 -14.54
C TRP A 129 15.47 2.89 -13.29
N SER A 130 16.78 2.94 -13.48
CA SER A 130 17.76 3.10 -12.39
C SER A 130 19.11 3.58 -12.92
N LEU A 131 19.85 4.34 -12.11
CA LEU A 131 21.11 4.98 -12.52
C LEU A 131 22.35 4.20 -12.06
N SER A 132 23.42 4.28 -12.84
CA SER A 132 24.75 3.79 -12.45
C SER A 132 25.30 4.57 -11.25
N HIS A 133 26.31 4.01 -10.57
CA HIS A 133 26.91 4.64 -9.39
C HIS A 133 27.41 6.08 -9.65
N ASP A 134 27.91 6.36 -10.86
CA ASP A 134 28.41 7.68 -11.27
C ASP A 134 27.38 8.58 -11.98
N GLY A 135 26.12 8.14 -12.10
CA GLY A 135 25.06 8.88 -12.77
C GLY A 135 25.22 9.06 -14.29
N LYS A 136 26.18 8.39 -14.94
CA LYS A 136 26.43 8.51 -16.41
C LYS A 136 25.63 7.55 -17.27
N TYR A 137 25.04 6.52 -16.67
CA TYR A 137 24.24 5.53 -17.38
C TYR A 137 22.89 5.33 -16.71
N MET A 138 21.84 5.24 -17.52
CA MET A 138 20.48 4.94 -17.05
C MET A 138 19.99 3.64 -17.67
N ALA A 139 19.82 2.61 -16.84
CA ALA A 139 19.17 1.36 -17.22
C ALA A 139 17.65 1.56 -17.19
N MET A 140 16.94 1.09 -18.22
CA MET A 140 15.50 1.22 -18.38
C MET A 140 14.87 -0.10 -18.82
N SER A 141 13.72 -0.44 -18.24
CA SER A 141 12.92 -1.60 -18.62
C SER A 141 11.75 -1.20 -19.52
N TYR A 142 11.65 -1.82 -20.68
CA TYR A 142 10.55 -1.66 -21.64
C TYR A 142 9.75 -2.96 -21.72
N ASP A 143 8.42 -2.85 -21.75
CA ASP A 143 7.50 -4.00 -21.83
C ASP A 143 6.38 -3.69 -22.84
N GLU A 144 6.61 -4.09 -24.09
CA GLU A 144 5.62 -4.05 -25.17
C GLU A 144 4.53 -5.13 -25.02
N ARG A 145 4.73 -6.13 -24.16
CA ARG A 145 3.94 -7.37 -24.10
C ARG A 145 3.05 -7.49 -22.86
N LYS A 146 3.24 -6.62 -21.86
CA LYS A 146 2.55 -6.58 -20.56
C LYS A 146 2.63 -7.90 -19.79
N GLN A 147 3.81 -8.52 -19.82
CA GLN A 147 4.06 -9.86 -19.28
C GLN A 147 4.46 -9.80 -17.80
N LYS A 148 3.46 -9.63 -16.93
CA LYS A 148 3.61 -9.90 -15.49
C LYS A 148 3.75 -11.39 -15.21
N ARG A 149 4.53 -11.73 -14.18
CA ARG A 149 4.59 -13.07 -13.57
C ARG A 149 3.69 -13.11 -12.34
N TYR A 150 4.02 -12.34 -11.30
CA TYR A 150 3.18 -12.14 -10.11
C TYR A 150 2.94 -10.63 -9.84
N ARG A 151 2.87 -10.15 -8.59
CA ARG A 151 2.58 -8.73 -8.25
C ARG A 151 3.66 -7.74 -8.74
N HIS A 152 4.92 -8.06 -8.47
CA HIS A 152 6.12 -7.23 -8.70
C HIS A 152 6.97 -7.73 -9.87
N SER A 153 7.02 -9.03 -10.14
CA SER A 153 7.79 -9.63 -11.23
C SER A 153 7.13 -9.44 -12.58
N GLN A 154 7.94 -9.06 -13.57
CA GLN A 154 7.56 -8.89 -14.96
C GLN A 154 8.75 -9.27 -15.84
N TRP A 155 8.48 -9.79 -17.05
CA TRP A 155 9.49 -9.96 -18.08
C TRP A 155 9.60 -8.68 -18.90
N ALA A 156 10.80 -8.09 -18.97
CA ALA A 156 11.04 -6.86 -19.71
C ALA A 156 12.36 -6.94 -20.50
N THR A 157 12.41 -6.25 -21.63
CA THR A 157 13.69 -5.97 -22.31
C THR A 157 14.36 -4.77 -21.63
N TYR A 158 15.68 -4.79 -21.51
CA TYR A 158 16.43 -3.69 -20.89
C TYR A 158 17.40 -3.04 -21.89
N LYS A 159 17.42 -1.70 -21.88
CA LYS A 159 18.48 -0.89 -22.52
C LYS A 159 19.19 -0.07 -21.45
N ILE A 160 20.46 0.27 -21.69
CA ILE A 160 21.21 1.24 -20.90
C ILE A 160 21.51 2.44 -21.80
N ALA A 161 20.93 3.59 -21.52
CA ALA A 161 21.30 4.84 -22.18
C ALA A 161 22.54 5.44 -21.51
N ARG A 162 23.49 5.94 -22.30
CA ARG A 162 24.62 6.76 -21.83
C ARG A 162 24.17 8.23 -21.83
N ILE A 163 24.12 8.84 -20.66
CA ILE A 163 23.57 10.19 -20.47
C ILE A 163 24.71 11.22 -20.50
N PRO A 164 24.60 12.31 -21.30
CA PRO A 164 25.60 13.38 -21.33
C PRO A 164 25.60 14.19 -20.02
N ASP A 165 26.78 14.70 -19.62
CA ASP A 165 26.94 15.46 -18.37
C ASP A 165 26.00 16.70 -18.31
N THR A 166 25.83 17.37 -19.46
CA THR A 166 24.83 18.41 -19.71
C THR A 166 23.90 17.99 -20.85
N TYR A 167 22.67 17.58 -20.54
CA TYR A 167 21.65 17.22 -21.53
C TYR A 167 21.18 18.44 -22.34
N SER A 168 21.24 18.30 -23.67
CA SER A 168 20.64 19.16 -24.69
C SER A 168 19.76 18.31 -25.61
N ASP A 169 18.66 18.85 -26.14
CA ASP A 169 17.81 18.17 -27.14
C ASP A 169 18.49 17.98 -28.52
N THR A 170 19.81 18.19 -28.58
CA THR A 170 20.68 17.96 -29.75
C THR A 170 21.70 16.85 -29.52
N ASP A 171 21.75 16.24 -28.33
CA ASP A 171 22.77 15.25 -27.98
C ASP A 171 22.49 13.87 -28.56
N VAL A 172 23.51 13.21 -29.10
CA VAL A 172 23.39 11.85 -29.65
C VAL A 172 23.49 10.82 -28.52
N ILE A 173 22.35 10.32 -28.06
CA ILE A 173 22.28 9.34 -26.97
C ILE A 173 22.50 7.92 -27.51
N THR A 174 23.52 7.23 -26.97
CA THR A 174 23.81 5.83 -27.28
C THR A 174 23.09 4.89 -26.32
N PHE A 175 22.67 3.73 -26.82
CA PHE A 175 21.91 2.73 -26.07
C PHE A 175 22.58 1.36 -26.16
N GLU A 176 23.05 0.83 -25.04
CA GLU A 176 23.57 -0.53 -24.94
C GLU A 176 22.43 -1.53 -24.65
N ASN A 177 22.49 -2.69 -25.31
CA ASN A 177 21.56 -3.79 -25.07
C ASN A 177 21.98 -4.60 -23.83
N VAL A 178 21.02 -4.98 -22.99
CA VAL A 178 21.26 -5.89 -21.85
C VAL A 178 20.70 -7.28 -22.15
N GLY A 179 21.51 -8.30 -21.94
CA GLY A 179 21.12 -9.71 -22.03
C GLY A 179 22.35 -10.63 -22.20
N PRO A 180 22.18 -11.96 -22.16
CA PRO A 180 23.28 -12.91 -22.36
C PRO A 180 24.01 -12.75 -23.71
N ASN A 181 23.27 -12.46 -24.78
CA ASN A 181 23.82 -12.29 -26.14
C ASN A 181 23.77 -10.83 -26.63
N ARG A 182 23.12 -9.93 -25.88
CA ARG A 182 22.98 -8.49 -26.16
C ARG A 182 22.27 -8.20 -27.50
N THR A 183 21.38 -9.09 -27.94
CA THR A 183 20.51 -8.86 -29.12
C THR A 183 19.49 -7.75 -28.87
N GLY A 184 19.10 -7.56 -27.61
CA GLY A 184 18.25 -6.46 -27.16
C GLY A 184 16.75 -6.74 -27.16
N ASP A 185 16.34 -7.94 -27.57
CA ASP A 185 15.00 -8.52 -27.43
C ASP A 185 14.94 -9.62 -26.33
N GLU A 186 16.08 -9.92 -25.71
CA GLU A 186 16.21 -10.86 -24.59
C GLU A 186 15.40 -10.38 -23.37
N LEU A 187 14.44 -11.20 -22.94
CA LEU A 187 13.60 -10.92 -21.77
C LEU A 187 14.37 -11.22 -20.48
N LEU A 188 14.40 -10.23 -19.58
CA LEU A 188 15.02 -10.31 -18.26
C LEU A 188 13.94 -10.22 -17.17
N LEU A 189 14.21 -10.83 -16.01
CA LEU A 189 13.33 -10.83 -14.84
C LEU A 189 13.78 -9.85 -13.75
N LEU A 190 15.04 -9.41 -13.79
CA LEU A 190 15.64 -8.47 -12.84
C LEU A 190 16.89 -7.82 -13.44
N PHE A 191 17.17 -6.58 -13.04
CA PHE A 191 18.41 -5.85 -13.27
C PHE A 191 18.81 -5.10 -11.99
N LYS A 192 20.10 -5.11 -11.62
CA LYS A 192 20.67 -4.32 -10.51
C LYS A 192 22.11 -3.88 -10.79
N TRP A 193 22.33 -2.57 -10.83
CA TRP A 193 23.66 -1.95 -10.77
C TRP A 193 24.44 -2.36 -9.51
N ASN A 194 25.77 -2.36 -9.60
CA ASN A 194 26.65 -2.41 -8.45
C ASN A 194 26.62 -1.05 -7.70
N PRO A 195 26.48 -1.02 -6.36
CA PRO A 195 26.37 0.23 -5.60
C PRO A 195 27.67 1.06 -5.53
N LYS A 196 28.80 0.58 -6.08
CA LYS A 196 30.10 1.26 -6.08
C LYS A 196 30.84 1.27 -7.43
N SER A 197 30.22 0.83 -8.52
CA SER A 197 30.79 0.92 -9.88
C SER A 197 29.74 0.61 -10.96
N ASN A 198 30.07 0.81 -12.23
CA ASN A 198 29.10 0.71 -13.35
C ASN A 198 28.92 -0.71 -13.92
N ASP A 199 29.48 -1.72 -13.26
CA ASP A 199 29.10 -3.12 -13.49
C ASP A 199 27.71 -3.42 -12.92
N PHE A 200 27.10 -4.50 -13.40
CA PHE A 200 25.73 -4.86 -13.00
C PHE A 200 25.50 -6.37 -13.05
N VAL A 201 24.45 -6.80 -12.36
CA VAL A 201 23.85 -8.13 -12.55
C VAL A 201 22.45 -8.02 -13.14
N PHE A 202 22.08 -9.04 -13.90
CA PHE A 202 20.72 -9.25 -14.38
C PHE A 202 20.34 -10.72 -14.26
N VAL A 203 19.04 -11.02 -14.25
CA VAL A 203 18.54 -12.40 -14.24
C VAL A 203 17.80 -12.69 -15.53
N HIS A 204 18.22 -13.75 -16.22
CA HIS A 204 17.59 -14.27 -17.43
C HIS A 204 17.35 -15.76 -17.26
N SER A 205 16.16 -16.25 -17.63
CA SER A 205 15.79 -17.68 -17.50
C SER A 205 16.12 -18.27 -16.11
N ASN A 206 15.71 -17.55 -15.06
CA ASN A 206 15.99 -17.80 -13.64
C ASN A 206 17.47 -17.79 -13.20
N ASP A 207 18.46 -17.57 -14.08
CA ASP A 207 19.89 -17.57 -13.73
C ASP A 207 20.52 -16.17 -13.68
N ILE A 208 21.46 -15.98 -12.75
CA ILE A 208 22.16 -14.71 -12.53
C ILE A 208 23.32 -14.59 -13.53
N TYR A 209 23.37 -13.45 -14.21
CA TYR A 209 24.46 -13.02 -15.08
C TYR A 209 25.08 -11.73 -14.55
N TYR A 210 26.37 -11.55 -14.82
CA TYR A 210 27.20 -10.41 -14.42
C TYR A 210 27.85 -9.78 -15.65
N SER A 211 27.77 -8.45 -15.78
CA SER A 211 28.44 -7.68 -16.84
C SER A 211 29.40 -6.67 -16.21
N GLU A 212 30.63 -6.61 -16.70
CA GLU A 212 31.68 -5.72 -16.16
C GLU A 212 31.47 -4.24 -16.48
N GLY A 213 30.51 -3.93 -17.35
CA GLY A 213 30.00 -2.59 -17.62
C GLY A 213 28.96 -2.59 -18.75
N PRO A 214 28.41 -1.42 -19.12
CA PRO A 214 27.53 -1.28 -20.28
C PRO A 214 28.30 -1.57 -21.57
N GLU A 215 29.41 -0.87 -21.78
CA GLU A 215 30.25 -0.91 -22.99
C GLU A 215 31.17 -2.15 -23.05
N SER A 216 31.25 -2.96 -21.98
CA SER A 216 32.08 -4.17 -21.96
C SER A 216 31.39 -5.35 -22.64
N GLY A 217 32.07 -6.03 -23.57
CA GLY A 217 31.57 -7.28 -24.17
C GLY A 217 31.55 -8.49 -23.21
N SER A 218 32.15 -8.37 -22.02
CA SER A 218 32.29 -9.48 -21.06
C SER A 218 31.01 -9.68 -20.23
N VAL A 219 30.25 -10.72 -20.55
CA VAL A 219 29.11 -11.21 -19.76
C VAL A 219 29.43 -12.60 -19.18
N PHE A 220 29.32 -12.74 -17.87
CA PHE A 220 29.60 -13.97 -17.12
C PHE A 220 28.31 -14.54 -16.54
N ARG A 221 27.97 -15.79 -16.85
CA ARG A 221 26.88 -16.53 -16.20
C ARG A 221 27.37 -17.05 -14.84
N LEU A 222 26.75 -16.63 -13.75
CA LEU A 222 27.14 -16.99 -12.38
C LEU A 222 26.46 -18.28 -11.89
N THR A 223 25.19 -18.49 -12.24
CA THR A 223 24.44 -19.72 -11.94
C THR A 223 24.01 -20.43 -13.22
N ASN A 224 23.84 -21.75 -13.15
CA ASN A 224 23.59 -22.60 -14.33
C ASN A 224 22.63 -23.74 -13.96
N ASP A 225 21.47 -23.40 -13.43
CA ASP A 225 20.40 -24.37 -13.14
C ASP A 225 19.48 -24.49 -14.36
N SER A 226 19.25 -25.72 -14.84
CA SER A 226 18.44 -25.97 -16.04
C SER A 226 16.96 -26.19 -15.76
N ASP A 227 16.51 -26.04 -14.52
CA ASP A 227 15.16 -26.34 -14.07
C ASP A 227 14.37 -25.04 -13.80
N PRO A 228 13.22 -24.80 -14.46
CA PRO A 228 12.46 -23.56 -14.31
C PRO A 228 11.78 -23.41 -12.94
N LEU A 229 11.81 -24.44 -12.09
CA LEU A 229 11.39 -24.41 -10.69
C LEU A 229 12.54 -24.13 -9.71
N ILE A 230 13.76 -23.87 -10.22
CA ILE A 230 14.86 -23.31 -9.43
C ILE A 230 15.02 -21.83 -9.79
N TYR A 231 15.16 -20.97 -8.78
CA TYR A 231 15.19 -19.52 -8.90
C TYR A 231 16.49 -19.02 -8.27
N ASN A 232 17.43 -18.48 -9.08
CA ASN A 232 18.67 -17.90 -8.57
C ASN A 232 18.57 -16.37 -8.53
N GLY A 233 18.61 -15.80 -7.32
CA GLY A 233 18.54 -14.34 -7.11
C GLY A 233 17.15 -13.72 -7.35
N LEU A 234 16.12 -14.55 -7.54
CA LEU A 234 14.73 -14.17 -7.68
C LEU A 234 13.87 -14.82 -6.59
N CYS A 235 12.68 -14.25 -6.40
CA CYS A 235 11.63 -14.84 -5.61
C CYS A 235 10.78 -15.85 -6.41
N ASP A 236 10.25 -16.85 -5.71
CA ASP A 236 9.07 -17.61 -6.13
C ASP A 236 7.80 -16.80 -5.82
N TRP A 237 6.62 -17.42 -5.91
CA TRP A 237 5.35 -16.79 -5.55
C TRP A 237 5.33 -16.34 -4.08
N ILE A 238 5.77 -17.19 -3.14
CA ILE A 238 5.74 -16.90 -1.70
C ILE A 238 6.71 -15.78 -1.35
N TYR A 239 7.97 -15.88 -1.79
CA TYR A 239 8.96 -14.87 -1.41
C TYR A 239 8.61 -13.51 -2.00
N GLU A 240 7.92 -13.45 -3.14
CA GLU A 240 7.49 -12.19 -3.73
C GLU A 240 6.28 -11.59 -3.01
N GLU A 241 5.24 -12.37 -2.74
CA GLU A 241 3.97 -11.87 -2.22
C GLU A 241 3.96 -11.73 -0.69
N GLU A 242 4.62 -12.64 0.04
CA GLU A 242 4.43 -12.86 1.49
C GLU A 242 5.69 -12.69 2.36
N ILE A 243 6.87 -12.45 1.79
CA ILE A 243 8.12 -12.32 2.56
C ILE A 243 8.93 -11.06 2.18
N LEU A 244 9.39 -10.95 0.94
CA LEU A 244 10.31 -9.87 0.52
C LEU A 244 9.59 -8.67 -0.12
N SER A 245 8.33 -8.83 -0.56
CA SER A 245 7.54 -7.79 -1.25
C SER A 245 8.25 -7.24 -2.49
N SER A 246 8.94 -8.13 -3.22
CA SER A 246 9.81 -7.81 -4.34
C SER A 246 10.07 -9.07 -5.17
N ASN A 247 10.39 -8.91 -6.46
CA ASN A 247 10.87 -10.00 -7.31
C ASN A 247 12.33 -10.38 -7.05
N ALA A 248 13.09 -9.56 -6.30
CA ALA A 248 14.53 -9.68 -6.16
C ALA A 248 14.95 -10.36 -4.85
N ALA A 249 15.72 -11.45 -4.96
CA ALA A 249 16.34 -12.16 -3.85
C ALA A 249 17.89 -12.15 -3.98
N LEU A 250 18.45 -11.00 -4.39
CA LEU A 250 19.89 -10.74 -4.45
C LEU A 250 20.25 -9.36 -3.90
N TRP A 251 21.43 -9.26 -3.29
CA TRP A 251 21.86 -8.10 -2.50
C TRP A 251 23.38 -7.87 -2.65
N TRP A 252 23.77 -6.72 -3.20
CA TRP A 252 25.18 -6.28 -3.25
C TRP A 252 25.69 -5.81 -1.88
N SER A 253 26.96 -6.05 -1.60
CA SER A 253 27.65 -5.51 -0.43
C SER A 253 27.88 -3.99 -0.52
N LYS A 254 28.10 -3.33 0.62
CA LYS A 254 28.29 -1.87 0.68
C LYS A 254 29.54 -1.41 -0.08
N SER A 255 30.53 -2.28 -0.18
CA SER A 255 31.76 -2.15 -0.98
C SER A 255 31.63 -2.56 -2.46
N GLY A 256 30.49 -3.14 -2.88
CA GLY A 256 30.30 -3.66 -4.23
C GLY A 256 31.15 -4.90 -4.59
N GLN A 257 31.85 -5.51 -3.63
CA GLN A 257 32.77 -6.64 -3.87
C GLN A 257 32.11 -8.01 -3.73
N TYR A 258 30.97 -8.09 -3.03
CA TYR A 258 30.24 -9.34 -2.83
C TYR A 258 28.79 -9.21 -3.27
N LEU A 259 28.23 -10.29 -3.80
CA LEU A 259 26.80 -10.42 -4.09
C LEU A 259 26.25 -11.59 -3.28
N ALA A 260 25.38 -11.32 -2.32
CA ALA A 260 24.57 -12.34 -1.69
C ALA A 260 23.35 -12.65 -2.58
N PHE A 261 22.96 -13.91 -2.69
CA PHE A 261 21.73 -14.30 -3.37
C PHE A 261 21.09 -15.54 -2.74
N LEU A 262 19.77 -15.62 -2.86
CA LEU A 262 19.00 -16.79 -2.51
C LEU A 262 18.83 -17.68 -3.74
N THR A 263 19.00 -18.99 -3.58
CA THR A 263 18.45 -20.00 -4.48
C THR A 263 17.19 -20.57 -3.82
N ILE A 264 16.06 -20.57 -4.54
CA ILE A 264 14.80 -21.21 -4.13
C ILE A 264 14.54 -22.41 -5.05
N ASP A 265 14.13 -23.55 -4.47
CA ASP A 265 13.85 -24.81 -5.18
C ASP A 265 12.40 -25.26 -4.88
N ASP A 266 11.52 -25.06 -5.87
CA ASP A 266 10.09 -25.38 -5.85
C ASP A 266 9.77 -26.81 -6.32
N ARG A 267 10.76 -27.64 -6.68
CA ARG A 267 10.51 -28.95 -7.33
C ARG A 267 9.79 -29.99 -6.46
N GLN A 268 9.60 -29.69 -5.17
CA GLN A 268 8.85 -30.49 -4.21
C GLN A 268 7.63 -29.75 -3.63
N VAL A 269 7.25 -28.63 -4.24
CA VAL A 269 6.11 -27.79 -3.87
C VAL A 269 4.93 -28.14 -4.78
N GLU A 270 3.76 -28.41 -4.18
CA GLU A 270 2.53 -28.69 -4.92
C GLU A 270 2.11 -27.49 -5.78
N GLN A 271 1.63 -27.75 -6.99
CA GLN A 271 1.29 -26.68 -7.94
C GLN A 271 -0.23 -26.46 -8.03
N ILE A 272 -0.66 -25.21 -7.96
CA ILE A 272 -2.03 -24.83 -8.29
C ILE A 272 -2.14 -24.63 -9.81
N GLN A 273 -3.21 -25.16 -10.40
CA GLN A 273 -3.51 -25.04 -11.83
C GLN A 273 -4.79 -24.26 -12.07
N PHE A 274 -4.79 -23.39 -13.08
CA PHE A 274 -5.96 -22.59 -13.44
C PHE A 274 -6.03 -22.28 -14.96
N PRO A 275 -7.24 -22.28 -15.55
CA PRO A 275 -7.42 -22.09 -16.98
C PRO A 275 -7.30 -20.61 -17.40
N VAL A 276 -6.54 -20.36 -18.47
CA VAL A 276 -6.35 -19.05 -19.08
C VAL A 276 -7.00 -19.04 -20.46
N PHE A 277 -8.14 -18.36 -20.57
CA PHE A 277 -9.01 -18.41 -21.75
C PHE A 277 -8.52 -17.57 -22.94
N GLN A 278 -7.90 -16.40 -22.68
CA GLN A 278 -7.16 -15.55 -23.64
C GLN A 278 -7.82 -15.27 -25.03
N ARG A 279 -9.14 -15.46 -25.18
CA ARG A 279 -9.87 -15.43 -26.47
C ARG A 279 -9.34 -16.42 -27.52
N LYS A 280 -8.70 -17.52 -27.08
CA LYS A 280 -8.25 -18.63 -27.93
C LYS A 280 -9.34 -19.69 -28.06
N GLN A 281 -9.35 -20.47 -29.14
CA GLN A 281 -10.29 -21.57 -29.33
C GLN A 281 -10.16 -22.65 -28.23
N TYR A 282 -8.94 -22.87 -27.74
CA TYR A 282 -8.63 -23.75 -26.63
C TYR A 282 -7.94 -22.93 -25.52
N PRO A 283 -8.42 -22.97 -24.26
CA PRO A 283 -7.73 -22.38 -23.12
C PRO A 283 -6.39 -23.07 -22.87
N SER A 284 -5.40 -22.33 -22.39
CA SER A 284 -4.15 -22.89 -21.85
C SER A 284 -4.29 -23.07 -20.33
N MET A 285 -3.82 -24.19 -19.78
CA MET A 285 -3.67 -24.30 -18.32
C MET A 285 -2.41 -23.57 -17.88
N ASN A 286 -2.51 -22.71 -16.87
CA ASN A 286 -1.34 -22.18 -16.16
C ASN A 286 -1.09 -23.02 -14.90
N SER A 287 0.16 -23.09 -14.45
CA SER A 287 0.58 -23.89 -13.28
C SER A 287 1.61 -23.10 -12.48
N VAL A 288 1.41 -23.00 -11.15
CA VAL A 288 2.26 -22.19 -10.26
C VAL A 288 2.51 -22.98 -8.97
N PRO A 289 3.76 -23.11 -8.48
CA PRO A 289 4.06 -23.64 -7.15
C PRO A 289 3.35 -22.82 -6.06
N TYR A 290 2.53 -23.49 -5.25
CA TYR A 290 1.67 -22.82 -4.26
C TYR A 290 1.39 -23.77 -3.08
N PRO A 291 2.23 -23.76 -2.02
CA PRO A 291 2.02 -24.60 -0.86
C PRO A 291 0.87 -24.04 -0.02
N LYS A 292 -0.26 -24.71 -0.07
CA LYS A 292 -1.43 -24.39 0.76
C LYS A 292 -1.16 -24.66 2.24
N THR A 293 -1.89 -24.00 3.12
CA THR A 293 -1.87 -24.24 4.57
C THR A 293 -1.83 -25.73 4.93
N GLY A 294 -0.87 -26.11 5.77
CA GLY A 294 -0.75 -27.48 6.30
C GLY A 294 -0.03 -28.50 5.42
N VAL A 295 0.47 -28.15 4.22
CA VAL A 295 1.29 -29.09 3.42
C VAL A 295 2.57 -29.52 4.14
N GLU A 296 3.10 -30.69 3.82
CA GLU A 296 4.37 -31.18 4.40
C GLU A 296 5.56 -30.29 4.03
N ARG A 297 5.62 -29.82 2.78
CA ARG A 297 6.82 -29.20 2.18
C ARG A 297 6.59 -27.76 1.73
N LEU A 298 7.58 -26.93 2.02
CA LEU A 298 7.72 -25.54 1.57
C LEU A 298 8.91 -25.45 0.58
N PRO A 299 9.08 -24.35 -0.17
CA PRO A 299 10.22 -24.17 -1.06
C PRO A 299 11.54 -24.35 -0.32
N ARG A 300 12.51 -25.05 -0.92
CA ARG A 300 13.80 -25.30 -0.28
C ARG A 300 14.76 -24.16 -0.60
N ILE A 301 15.32 -23.53 0.43
CA ILE A 301 16.18 -22.36 0.28
C ILE A 301 17.67 -22.65 0.48
N ALA A 302 18.51 -21.90 -0.24
CA ALA A 302 19.96 -21.87 -0.06
C ALA A 302 20.50 -20.45 -0.18
N LEU A 303 21.16 -19.95 0.85
CA LEU A 303 21.85 -18.65 0.81
C LEU A 303 23.28 -18.83 0.30
N SER A 304 23.67 -18.05 -0.69
CA SER A 304 25.01 -18.06 -1.30
C SER A 304 25.60 -16.65 -1.34
N ILE A 305 26.94 -16.56 -1.35
CA ILE A 305 27.67 -15.31 -1.55
C ILE A 305 28.71 -15.53 -2.66
N TRP A 306 28.69 -14.65 -3.66
CA TRP A 306 29.70 -14.54 -4.72
C TRP A 306 30.70 -13.44 -4.40
N ASN A 307 31.96 -13.62 -4.81
CA ASN A 307 33.03 -12.63 -4.72
C ASN A 307 33.41 -12.13 -6.14
N LYS A 308 33.28 -10.81 -6.37
CA LYS A 308 33.50 -10.15 -7.67
C LYS A 308 34.94 -10.26 -8.19
N ALA A 309 35.91 -10.38 -7.29
CA ALA A 309 37.34 -10.41 -7.62
C ALA A 309 37.84 -11.83 -7.90
N THR A 310 37.52 -12.81 -7.04
CA THR A 310 37.92 -14.22 -7.27
C THR A 310 36.97 -14.96 -8.21
N LYS A 311 35.79 -14.39 -8.49
CA LYS A 311 34.65 -14.99 -9.20
C LYS A 311 34.06 -16.25 -8.51
N GLU A 312 34.55 -16.63 -7.32
CA GLU A 312 34.05 -17.77 -6.54
C GLU A 312 32.63 -17.54 -6.00
N ILE A 313 31.80 -18.59 -6.01
CA ILE A 313 30.54 -18.66 -5.26
C ILE A 313 30.72 -19.61 -4.08
N ARG A 314 30.27 -19.21 -2.90
CA ARG A 314 30.25 -20.03 -1.68
C ARG A 314 28.84 -20.11 -1.14
N ARG A 315 28.33 -21.33 -0.92
CA ARG A 315 27.06 -21.56 -0.22
C ARG A 315 27.28 -21.40 1.28
N MET A 316 26.42 -20.66 1.96
CA MET A 316 26.54 -20.41 3.40
C MET A 316 25.99 -21.60 4.21
N HIS A 317 26.78 -22.07 5.17
CA HIS A 317 26.34 -22.98 6.23
C HIS A 317 25.71 -22.17 7.37
N VAL A 318 24.40 -22.28 7.56
CA VAL A 318 23.67 -21.54 8.60
C VAL A 318 23.70 -22.32 9.93
N ALA A 319 24.37 -21.78 10.93
CA ALA A 319 24.49 -22.39 12.26
C ALA A 319 23.42 -21.82 13.23
N LEU A 320 22.21 -22.38 13.17
CA LEU A 320 21.13 -22.11 14.14
C LEU A 320 21.17 -23.11 15.30
N ARG A 321 20.41 -22.82 16.37
CA ARG A 321 20.24 -23.75 17.51
C ARG A 321 19.50 -25.04 17.13
N HIS A 322 18.57 -24.96 16.20
CA HIS A 322 17.86 -26.09 15.60
C HIS A 322 17.55 -25.79 14.12
N GLU A 323 17.65 -26.79 13.24
CA GLU A 323 17.39 -26.62 11.80
C GLU A 323 15.94 -26.19 11.50
N SER A 324 14.98 -26.56 12.35
CA SER A 324 13.56 -26.17 12.26
C SER A 324 13.30 -24.67 12.43
N LEU A 325 14.33 -23.86 12.74
CA LEU A 325 14.29 -22.40 12.74
C LEU A 325 14.62 -21.79 11.36
N MET A 326 15.02 -22.62 10.38
CA MET A 326 15.36 -22.22 9.00
C MET A 326 14.23 -22.62 8.02
N ALA A 327 12.98 -22.25 8.31
CA ALA A 327 11.87 -22.48 7.38
C ALA A 327 11.78 -21.39 6.31
N TYR A 328 12.00 -20.13 6.73
CA TYR A 328 11.99 -18.95 5.86
C TYR A 328 13.23 -18.08 6.10
N LEU A 329 13.59 -17.28 5.09
CA LEU A 329 14.56 -16.18 5.17
C LEU A 329 13.77 -14.88 5.02
N PHE A 330 13.48 -14.22 6.15
CA PHE A 330 12.69 -12.98 6.20
C PHE A 330 13.40 -11.80 5.54
N SER A 331 14.72 -11.71 5.70
CA SER A 331 15.52 -10.65 5.09
C SER A 331 16.98 -11.06 4.97
N ALA A 332 17.67 -10.42 4.03
CA ALA A 332 19.12 -10.40 3.95
C ALA A 332 19.56 -8.95 3.72
N SER A 333 20.60 -8.49 4.41
CA SER A 333 21.05 -7.09 4.34
C SER A 333 22.52 -6.96 4.72
N TRP A 334 23.28 -6.21 3.90
CA TRP A 334 24.69 -5.96 4.15
C TRP A 334 24.89 -4.78 5.11
N VAL A 335 25.71 -5.02 6.12
CA VAL A 335 26.20 -4.03 7.10
C VAL A 335 27.72 -4.02 7.09
N THR A 336 28.34 -2.94 7.58
CA THR A 336 29.80 -2.87 7.73
C THR A 336 30.14 -2.80 9.21
N LEU A 337 30.54 -3.94 9.79
CA LEU A 337 30.93 -4.06 11.20
C LEU A 337 32.45 -4.22 11.30
N TYR A 338 33.08 -3.56 12.28
CA TYR A 338 34.54 -3.56 12.48
C TYR A 338 35.36 -3.31 11.20
N GLY A 339 34.85 -2.44 10.31
CA GLY A 339 35.48 -2.09 9.04
C GLY A 339 35.39 -3.15 7.93
N ARG A 340 34.55 -4.19 8.07
CA ARG A 340 34.35 -5.22 7.05
C ARG A 340 32.88 -5.40 6.71
N ASP A 341 32.59 -5.73 5.45
CA ASP A 341 31.23 -6.05 5.00
C ASP A 341 30.81 -7.43 5.52
N HIS A 342 29.69 -7.45 6.22
CA HIS A 342 29.03 -8.61 6.80
C HIS A 342 27.58 -8.67 6.30
N LEU A 343 27.10 -9.85 5.94
CA LEU A 343 25.71 -10.05 5.55
C LEU A 343 24.91 -10.49 6.78
N ILE A 344 23.95 -9.68 7.23
CA ILE A 344 22.92 -10.13 8.16
C ILE A 344 21.88 -10.92 7.37
N ALA A 345 21.52 -12.11 7.86
CA ALA A 345 20.46 -12.94 7.31
C ALA A 345 19.52 -13.37 8.44
N VAL A 346 18.22 -13.04 8.31
CA VAL A 346 17.21 -13.31 9.33
C VAL A 346 16.36 -14.49 8.93
N PHE A 347 16.44 -15.57 9.69
CA PHE A 347 15.63 -16.76 9.48
C PHE A 347 14.41 -16.77 10.41
N ALA A 348 13.34 -17.47 10.00
CA ALA A 348 12.15 -17.68 10.81
C ALA A 348 11.72 -19.16 10.78
N ASN A 349 11.15 -19.63 11.89
CA ASN A 349 10.49 -20.92 11.92
C ASN A 349 9.14 -20.89 11.17
N ARG A 350 8.57 -22.06 10.86
CA ARG A 350 7.35 -22.19 10.03
C ARG A 350 6.15 -21.38 10.55
N TYR A 351 5.90 -21.41 11.87
CA TYR A 351 4.85 -20.63 12.53
C TYR A 351 5.24 -19.18 12.83
N GLN A 352 6.40 -18.73 12.35
CA GLN A 352 6.88 -17.33 12.39
C GLN A 352 6.75 -16.69 13.78
N ASN A 353 7.03 -17.49 14.82
CA ASN A 353 6.96 -17.10 16.23
C ASN A 353 8.33 -17.20 16.96
N VAL A 354 9.35 -17.66 16.23
CA VAL A 354 10.77 -17.49 16.58
C VAL A 354 11.51 -17.03 15.31
N THR A 355 12.30 -15.96 15.44
CA THR A 355 13.25 -15.52 14.42
C THR A 355 14.67 -15.61 14.95
N SER A 356 15.61 -15.88 14.05
CA SER A 356 17.04 -16.05 14.32
C SER A 356 17.83 -15.13 13.40
N ILE A 357 18.38 -14.04 13.95
CA ILE A 357 19.24 -13.10 13.24
C ILE A 357 20.65 -13.67 13.23
N THR A 358 21.18 -13.92 12.04
CA THR A 358 22.53 -14.48 11.82
C THR A 358 23.45 -13.50 11.10
N ILE A 359 24.76 -13.63 11.29
CA ILE A 359 25.78 -12.86 10.58
C ILE A 359 26.64 -13.81 9.75
N CYS A 360 26.68 -13.59 8.44
CA CYS A 360 27.38 -14.40 7.46
C CYS A 360 28.72 -13.80 7.02
N THR A 361 29.69 -14.67 6.70
CA THR A 361 31.00 -14.28 6.16
C THR A 361 31.43 -15.20 5.02
N PHE A 362 31.90 -14.62 3.92
CA PHE A 362 32.36 -15.34 2.73
C PHE A 362 33.57 -16.24 3.02
N ASP A 363 34.56 -15.74 3.76
CA ASP A 363 35.82 -16.45 4.00
C ASP A 363 35.62 -17.77 4.77
N SER A 364 34.71 -17.78 5.75
CA SER A 364 34.41 -18.95 6.57
C SER A 364 33.30 -19.85 6.01
N SER A 365 32.58 -19.37 4.98
CA SER A 365 31.35 -19.97 4.43
C SER A 365 30.24 -20.25 5.47
N LYS A 366 30.16 -19.44 6.54
CA LYS A 366 29.19 -19.64 7.63
C LYS A 366 28.35 -18.40 7.90
N CYS A 367 27.09 -18.63 8.26
CA CYS A 367 26.25 -17.70 9.01
C CYS A 367 26.18 -18.17 10.47
N VAL A 368 26.59 -17.34 11.42
CA VAL A 368 26.53 -17.66 12.86
C VAL A 368 25.36 -16.95 13.52
N LEU A 369 24.68 -17.61 14.46
CA LEU A 369 23.59 -17.01 15.22
C LEU A 369 24.08 -15.84 16.09
N ASN A 370 23.52 -14.65 15.87
CA ASN A 370 23.76 -13.49 16.70
C ASN A 370 22.68 -13.31 17.77
N TYR A 371 21.40 -13.34 17.39
CA TYR A 371 20.27 -13.11 18.30
C TYR A 371 19.03 -13.92 17.91
N ASP A 372 18.27 -14.42 18.90
CA ASP A 372 16.96 -15.05 18.71
C ASP A 372 15.86 -14.15 19.33
N GLN A 373 14.84 -13.77 18.55
CA GLN A 373 13.61 -13.21 19.12
C GLN A 373 12.56 -14.31 19.27
N ARG A 374 11.89 -14.34 20.43
CA ARG A 374 10.68 -15.16 20.64
C ARG A 374 9.45 -14.26 20.73
N TYR A 375 8.38 -14.67 20.06
CA TYR A 375 7.11 -13.94 19.99
C TYR A 375 6.07 -14.45 21.00
N ALA A 376 6.55 -14.91 22.16
CA ALA A 376 5.73 -15.20 23.34
C ALA A 376 6.17 -14.27 24.47
N ILE A 377 5.38 -13.22 24.73
CA ILE A 377 5.74 -12.14 25.66
C ILE A 377 4.70 -12.05 26.77
N GLY A 378 5.12 -12.38 28.01
CA GLY A 378 4.21 -12.54 29.13
C GLY A 378 3.21 -13.67 28.85
N HIS A 379 1.93 -13.32 28.72
CA HIS A 379 0.86 -14.26 28.35
C HIS A 379 0.37 -14.09 26.90
N GLN A 380 0.92 -13.13 26.14
CA GLN A 380 0.51 -12.88 24.77
C GLN A 380 1.29 -13.77 23.79
N ARG A 381 0.55 -14.35 22.82
CA ARG A 381 1.11 -14.92 21.60
C ARG A 381 1.11 -13.83 20.54
N LEU A 382 2.28 -13.58 19.98
CA LEU A 382 2.54 -12.61 18.92
C LEU A 382 3.10 -13.39 17.70
N TRP A 383 3.44 -12.68 16.63
CA TRP A 383 4.10 -13.25 15.45
C TRP A 383 5.09 -12.24 14.86
N ALA A 384 6.04 -12.73 14.07
CA ALA A 384 7.00 -11.90 13.36
C ALA A 384 6.44 -11.48 12.00
N GLU A 385 6.53 -10.20 11.67
CA GLU A 385 6.34 -9.72 10.29
C GLU A 385 7.71 -9.66 9.58
N PRO A 386 7.83 -10.06 8.31
CA PRO A 386 9.09 -9.92 7.55
C PRO A 386 9.58 -8.47 7.44
N GLU A 387 8.67 -7.50 7.41
CA GLU A 387 9.01 -6.07 7.24
C GLU A 387 9.79 -5.50 8.44
N ASP A 388 9.50 -5.97 9.66
CA ASP A 388 10.19 -5.59 10.92
C ASP A 388 11.71 -5.91 10.88
N TYR A 389 12.16 -6.74 9.94
CA TYR A 389 13.54 -7.23 9.83
C TYR A 389 14.33 -6.64 8.66
N ARG A 390 13.88 -5.53 8.07
CA ARG A 390 14.58 -4.81 6.99
C ARG A 390 15.75 -3.97 7.52
N ILE A 391 16.73 -4.64 8.15
CA ILE A 391 17.89 -4.05 8.86
C ILE A 391 18.79 -3.27 7.90
N ARG A 392 18.60 -1.94 7.85
CA ARG A 392 19.34 -1.01 6.97
C ARG A 392 20.43 -0.19 7.66
N TYR A 393 20.32 0.02 8.97
CA TYR A 393 21.10 0.99 9.73
C TYR A 393 21.92 0.33 10.85
N PHE A 394 23.16 0.80 11.03
CA PHE A 394 24.14 0.17 11.92
C PHE A 394 25.20 1.17 12.43
N THR A 395 25.88 0.80 13.51
CA THR A 395 27.16 1.37 13.99
C THR A 395 28.29 0.38 13.66
N ASP A 396 29.53 0.68 14.04
CA ASP A 396 30.67 -0.21 13.77
C ASP A 396 30.61 -1.53 14.57
N ASP A 397 29.74 -1.58 15.58
CA ASP A 397 29.61 -2.62 16.61
C ASP A 397 28.15 -3.09 16.85
N ALA A 398 27.15 -2.53 16.16
CA ALA A 398 25.73 -2.84 16.42
C ALA A 398 24.85 -2.59 15.19
N TYR A 399 23.65 -3.17 15.19
CA TYR A 399 22.61 -2.86 14.18
C TYR A 399 21.27 -2.52 14.84
N PHE A 400 20.43 -1.80 14.10
CA PHE A 400 19.09 -1.41 14.55
C PHE A 400 18.02 -2.26 13.85
N VAL A 401 17.00 -2.67 14.60
CA VAL A 401 15.91 -3.56 14.15
C VAL A 401 14.64 -3.32 14.96
N GLU A 402 13.48 -3.42 14.31
CA GLU A 402 12.17 -3.28 14.92
C GLU A 402 11.77 -4.58 15.66
N LEU A 403 11.51 -4.51 16.97
CA LEU A 403 11.18 -5.67 17.80
C LEU A 403 10.04 -5.37 18.79
N PRO A 404 9.24 -6.37 19.19
CA PRO A 404 8.18 -6.19 20.18
C PRO A 404 8.76 -5.96 21.60
N HIS A 405 8.54 -4.77 22.14
CA HIS A 405 9.01 -4.34 23.46
C HIS A 405 7.84 -4.24 24.45
N ARG A 406 7.95 -4.92 25.59
CA ARG A 406 6.99 -4.79 26.70
C ARG A 406 7.32 -3.57 27.56
N LYS A 407 6.42 -2.60 27.60
CA LYS A 407 6.59 -1.33 28.33
C LYS A 407 6.18 -1.50 29.81
N PRO A 408 6.57 -0.57 30.72
CA PRO A 408 6.25 -0.68 32.15
C PRO A 408 4.75 -0.72 32.47
N ASN A 409 3.90 -0.17 31.59
CA ASN A 409 2.44 -0.25 31.67
C ASN A 409 1.87 -1.68 31.46
N GLY A 410 2.72 -2.63 31.03
CA GLY A 410 2.38 -4.03 30.78
C GLY A 410 2.01 -4.37 29.35
N GLU A 411 1.70 -3.37 28.51
CA GLU A 411 1.42 -3.50 27.08
C GLU A 411 2.72 -3.70 26.25
N VAL A 412 2.56 -4.09 24.99
CA VAL A 412 3.66 -4.41 24.07
C VAL A 412 3.47 -3.62 22.77
N PHE A 413 4.55 -3.01 22.28
CA PHE A 413 4.57 -2.24 21.03
C PHE A 413 5.77 -2.66 20.17
N THR A 414 5.67 -2.56 18.85
CA THR A 414 6.84 -2.72 17.95
C THR A 414 7.71 -1.48 18.06
N GLN A 415 8.97 -1.63 18.49
CA GLN A 415 9.86 -0.54 18.87
C GLN A 415 11.30 -0.79 18.39
N VAL A 416 12.06 0.28 18.13
CA VAL A 416 13.48 0.16 17.73
C VAL A 416 14.33 -0.44 18.86
N ALA A 417 14.93 -1.58 18.55
CA ALA A 417 16.02 -2.18 19.31
C ALA A 417 17.37 -1.89 18.63
N LYS A 418 18.41 -1.72 19.45
CA LYS A 418 19.82 -1.77 19.06
C LYS A 418 20.40 -3.08 19.59
N ILE A 419 20.88 -3.95 18.70
CA ILE A 419 21.57 -5.19 19.06
C ILE A 419 23.06 -4.95 18.91
N ILE A 420 23.77 -4.92 20.04
CA ILE A 420 25.22 -4.76 20.10
C ILE A 420 25.85 -6.11 19.81
N VAL A 421 26.66 -6.16 18.75
CA VAL A 421 27.43 -7.30 18.30
C VAL A 421 28.80 -7.27 18.99
N ALA A 422 29.40 -8.45 19.19
CA ALA A 422 30.78 -8.57 19.67
C ALA A 422 31.72 -9.01 18.51
N PRO A 423 33.05 -8.83 18.62
CA PRO A 423 33.97 -9.14 17.52
C PRO A 423 33.95 -10.59 17.01
N HIS A 424 33.44 -11.54 17.80
CA HIS A 424 33.23 -12.94 17.43
C HIS A 424 31.85 -13.21 16.77
N LEU A 425 31.07 -12.17 16.53
CA LEU A 425 29.78 -12.10 15.79
C LEU A 425 28.58 -12.84 16.40
N THR A 426 28.75 -13.65 17.45
CA THR A 426 27.63 -14.25 18.21
C THR A 426 27.23 -13.39 19.42
N ASP A 427 26.23 -13.85 20.18
CA ASP A 427 25.85 -13.32 21.50
C ASP A 427 25.42 -11.83 21.50
N GLY A 428 24.63 -11.45 20.49
CA GLY A 428 24.10 -10.11 20.29
C GLY A 428 23.28 -9.61 21.48
N ARG A 429 23.73 -8.52 22.10
CA ARG A 429 23.05 -7.92 23.25
C ARG A 429 22.02 -6.89 22.81
N VAL A 430 20.75 -7.26 22.92
CA VAL A 430 19.61 -6.36 22.68
C VAL A 430 19.51 -5.26 23.75
N THR A 431 19.22 -4.04 23.30
CA THR A 431 18.83 -2.88 24.11
C THR A 431 17.75 -2.08 23.37
N PHE A 432 16.73 -1.56 24.04
CA PHE A 432 15.71 -0.71 23.40
C PHE A 432 16.08 0.77 23.54
N LEU A 433 15.67 1.59 22.57
CA LEU A 433 15.87 3.04 22.60
C LEU A 433 14.78 3.75 23.43
N SER A 434 15.08 4.97 23.88
CA SER A 434 14.13 5.79 24.64
C SER A 434 13.07 6.39 23.70
N MET A 435 11.84 5.89 23.82
CA MET A 435 10.68 6.20 22.97
C MET A 435 9.38 6.02 23.77
N GLY A 436 8.28 6.64 23.32
CA GLY A 436 6.97 6.59 23.99
C GLY A 436 6.22 5.25 23.84
N ASP A 437 4.97 5.23 24.29
CA ASP A 437 4.05 4.08 24.24
C ASP A 437 3.24 4.08 22.91
N TYR A 438 3.93 3.80 21.81
CA TYR A 438 3.37 3.72 20.45
C TYR A 438 4.12 2.70 19.60
N ASP A 439 3.52 2.24 18.50
CA ASP A 439 4.21 1.42 17.50
C ASP A 439 5.07 2.30 16.58
N VAL A 440 6.32 1.87 16.39
CA VAL A 440 7.21 2.31 15.33
C VAL A 440 6.79 1.62 14.02
N VAL A 441 6.78 2.39 12.94
CA VAL A 441 6.33 1.94 11.61
C VAL A 441 7.52 1.45 10.78
N ASN A 442 8.61 2.22 10.78
CA ASN A 442 9.91 1.83 10.25
C ASN A 442 11.00 2.82 10.73
N ILE A 443 12.26 2.40 10.71
CA ILE A 443 13.42 3.30 10.79
C ILE A 443 13.65 3.98 9.43
N ASN A 444 13.90 5.29 9.40
CA ASN A 444 14.09 6.10 8.17
C ASN A 444 15.54 6.58 7.97
N ALA A 445 16.29 6.83 9.06
CA ALA A 445 17.67 7.30 8.99
C ALA A 445 18.45 7.05 10.29
N TYR A 446 19.78 6.98 10.18
CA TYR A 446 20.68 7.05 11.33
C TYR A 446 21.89 7.93 10.99
N ASN A 447 22.02 9.08 11.67
CA ASN A 447 23.15 9.97 11.51
C ASN A 447 24.25 9.60 12.51
N LYS A 448 25.27 8.88 12.04
CA LYS A 448 26.38 8.37 12.87
C LYS A 448 27.17 9.49 13.58
N HIS A 449 27.34 10.66 12.94
CA HIS A 449 28.09 11.79 13.51
C HIS A 449 27.37 12.46 14.68
N LYS A 450 26.04 12.62 14.57
CA LYS A 450 25.20 13.22 15.63
C LYS A 450 24.70 12.17 16.65
N ASN A 451 24.89 10.88 16.38
CA ASN A 451 24.29 9.73 17.09
C ASN A 451 22.76 9.85 17.25
N LEU A 452 22.07 10.22 16.17
CA LEU A 452 20.62 10.40 16.12
C LEU A 452 19.99 9.39 15.17
N LEU A 453 18.93 8.72 15.62
CA LEU A 453 18.13 7.78 14.83
C LEU A 453 16.74 8.38 14.59
N TYR A 454 16.30 8.35 13.33
CA TYR A 454 15.01 8.87 12.88
C TYR A 454 14.11 7.73 12.41
N PHE A 455 12.83 7.80 12.76
CA PHE A 455 11.85 6.75 12.51
C PHE A 455 10.45 7.33 12.38
N LEU A 456 9.59 6.71 11.58
CA LEU A 456 8.16 7.00 11.53
C LEU A 456 7.44 6.23 12.64
N ALA A 457 6.48 6.87 13.31
CA ALA A 457 5.67 6.26 14.37
C ALA A 457 4.18 6.58 14.21
N ALA A 458 3.33 5.70 14.75
CA ALA A 458 1.88 5.87 14.80
C ALA A 458 1.45 6.72 16.02
N ALA A 459 1.98 7.94 16.07
CA ALA A 459 1.84 8.89 17.17
C ALA A 459 1.77 10.34 16.63
N PRO A 460 1.11 11.29 17.33
CA PRO A 460 0.47 11.16 18.65
C PRO A 460 -0.85 10.37 18.66
N LEU A 461 -1.46 10.12 17.49
CA LEU A 461 -2.64 9.26 17.34
C LEU A 461 -2.32 8.06 16.44
N PRO A 462 -2.93 6.88 16.67
CA PRO A 462 -2.80 5.71 15.78
C PRO A 462 -3.18 5.94 14.32
N SER A 463 -4.04 6.94 14.07
CA SER A 463 -4.48 7.38 12.75
C SER A 463 -3.40 8.17 12.00
N GLN A 464 -2.44 8.75 12.72
CA GLN A 464 -1.41 9.65 12.20
C GLN A 464 -0.10 8.93 11.96
N ARG A 465 0.76 9.55 11.17
CA ARG A 465 2.17 9.18 11.01
C ARG A 465 2.98 10.45 11.17
N HIS A 466 4.02 10.41 11.99
CA HIS A 466 4.98 11.51 12.12
C HIS A 466 6.39 10.96 12.26
N LEU A 467 7.36 11.78 11.86
CA LEU A 467 8.78 11.50 12.00
C LEU A 467 9.23 11.89 13.40
N TYR A 468 9.89 10.97 14.09
CA TYR A 468 10.49 11.17 15.41
C TYR A 468 12.01 10.99 15.34
N VAL A 469 12.71 11.60 16.30
CA VAL A 469 14.15 11.45 16.50
C VAL A 469 14.47 11.06 17.95
N THR A 470 15.37 10.10 18.12
CA THR A 470 15.93 9.71 19.44
C THR A 470 17.44 9.48 19.33
N SER A 471 18.13 9.26 20.45
CA SER A 471 19.54 8.91 20.43
C SER A 471 19.75 7.47 19.95
N GLY A 472 20.79 7.24 19.14
CA GLY A 472 21.27 5.89 18.78
C GLY A 472 21.96 5.14 19.92
N SER A 473 21.91 5.67 21.16
CA SER A 473 22.35 5.02 22.40
C SER A 473 21.19 4.90 23.37
N SER A 474 21.07 3.74 24.04
CA SER A 474 20.10 3.56 25.13
C SER A 474 20.58 4.33 26.37
N THR A 475 20.02 5.52 26.58
CA THR A 475 20.30 6.37 27.75
C THR A 475 19.40 6.00 28.93
N THR A 476 19.96 5.94 30.13
CA THR A 476 19.20 5.81 31.39
C THR A 476 18.35 7.04 31.73
N HIS A 477 18.54 8.15 31.01
CA HIS A 477 17.78 9.38 31.18
C HIS A 477 16.54 9.39 30.27
N THR A 478 15.44 9.90 30.81
CA THR A 478 14.09 9.95 30.22
C THR A 478 13.95 11.02 29.14
N ALA A 479 14.92 11.10 28.22
CA ALA A 479 14.76 11.86 26.99
C ALA A 479 13.85 11.07 26.05
N GLU A 480 12.56 11.39 26.03
CA GLU A 480 11.62 10.81 25.07
C GLU A 480 11.97 11.24 23.64
N ALA A 481 11.63 10.39 22.66
CA ALA A 481 11.86 10.70 21.25
C ALA A 481 11.07 11.95 20.85
N ARG A 482 11.77 12.95 20.29
CA ARG A 482 11.18 14.24 19.89
C ARG A 482 10.52 14.10 18.52
N CYS A 483 9.29 14.57 18.39
CA CYS A 483 8.68 14.71 17.06
C CYS A 483 9.43 15.77 16.23
N VAL A 484 9.73 15.45 14.98
CA VAL A 484 10.46 16.29 14.03
C VAL A 484 9.48 17.09 13.18
N THR A 485 8.37 16.48 12.76
CA THR A 485 7.43 17.01 11.77
C THR A 485 6.06 17.42 12.33
N CYS A 486 5.80 17.22 13.62
CA CYS A 486 4.53 17.62 14.24
C CYS A 486 4.34 19.14 14.15
N GLY A 487 3.37 19.58 13.33
CA GLY A 487 3.09 20.99 13.09
C GLY A 487 4.00 21.68 12.06
N ILE A 488 4.82 20.94 11.30
CA ILE A 488 5.73 21.50 10.28
C ILE A 488 4.99 22.13 9.10
N ALA A 489 3.83 21.58 8.75
CA ALA A 489 2.96 21.98 7.65
C ALA A 489 1.49 21.78 8.04
N PRO A 490 0.56 22.62 7.55
CA PRO A 490 -0.87 22.43 7.80
C PRO A 490 -1.34 21.09 7.22
N ASN A 491 -2.24 20.41 7.94
CA ASN A 491 -2.84 19.11 7.57
C ASN A 491 -1.87 17.95 7.28
N CYS A 492 -0.55 18.10 7.43
CA CYS A 492 0.43 17.04 7.19
C CYS A 492 0.51 16.04 8.37
N THR A 493 -0.61 15.38 8.67
CA THR A 493 -0.77 14.43 9.81
C THR A 493 -0.57 12.96 9.43
N PHE A 494 -0.46 12.67 8.14
CA PHE A 494 0.00 11.39 7.61
C PHE A 494 1.09 11.67 6.57
N GLN A 495 2.21 10.98 6.65
CA GLN A 495 3.41 11.32 5.88
C GLN A 495 4.33 10.13 5.64
N GLU A 496 5.07 10.20 4.54
CA GLU A 496 6.27 9.39 4.28
C GLU A 496 7.49 10.32 4.26
N VAL A 497 8.65 9.83 4.70
CA VAL A 497 9.90 10.60 4.75
C VAL A 497 11.05 9.83 4.11
N ILE A 498 11.72 10.48 3.15
CA ILE A 498 12.88 9.95 2.43
C ILE A 498 14.08 10.88 2.68
N PHE A 499 15.12 10.38 3.36
CA PHE A 499 16.35 11.13 3.65
C PHE A 499 17.38 11.06 2.52
N SER A 500 18.19 12.11 2.41
CA SER A 500 19.41 12.17 1.61
C SER A 500 20.50 11.22 2.15
N GLU A 501 21.55 10.93 1.37
CA GLU A 501 22.62 9.99 1.79
C GLU A 501 23.35 10.45 3.07
N ASP A 502 23.50 11.77 3.29
CA ASP A 502 24.12 12.36 4.48
C ASP A 502 23.21 12.41 5.73
N MET A 503 21.92 12.10 5.57
CA MET A 503 20.90 12.12 6.61
C MET A 503 20.69 13.50 7.26
N ASP A 504 20.87 14.61 6.51
CA ASP A 504 20.46 15.96 6.96
C ASP A 504 19.27 16.52 6.19
N LYS A 505 19.21 16.36 4.86
CA LYS A 505 18.05 16.76 4.06
C LYS A 505 17.01 15.63 4.00
N TYR A 506 15.74 15.99 3.83
CA TYR A 506 14.69 15.01 3.61
C TYR A 506 13.54 15.56 2.77
N ILE A 507 12.93 14.65 2.02
CA ILE A 507 11.66 14.85 1.33
C ILE A 507 10.55 14.40 2.29
N LEU A 508 9.53 15.24 2.42
CA LEU A 508 8.33 15.02 3.21
C LEU A 508 7.12 14.93 2.26
N ASN A 509 6.56 13.73 2.10
CA ASN A 509 5.37 13.47 1.31
C ASN A 509 4.14 13.54 2.22
N CYS A 510 3.46 14.68 2.25
CA CYS A 510 2.27 14.91 3.09
C CYS A 510 1.02 14.32 2.43
N ARG A 511 0.48 13.25 3.01
CA ARG A 511 -0.76 12.57 2.58
C ARG A 511 -1.93 12.73 3.55
N GLY A 512 -1.82 13.64 4.51
CA GLY A 512 -2.91 13.97 5.45
C GLY A 512 -4.09 14.67 4.77
N PHE A 513 -4.94 15.34 5.56
CA PHE A 513 -6.22 15.83 5.06
C PHE A 513 -6.13 16.92 3.98
N GLY A 514 -6.90 16.72 2.91
CA GLY A 514 -7.01 17.69 1.81
C GLY A 514 -5.99 17.40 0.72
N PHE A 515 -5.30 18.44 0.27
CA PHE A 515 -4.40 18.35 -0.87
C PHE A 515 -3.05 17.70 -0.49
N PRO A 516 -2.56 16.66 -1.22
CA PRO A 516 -1.25 16.08 -0.95
C PRO A 516 -0.09 16.97 -1.41
N HIS A 517 0.68 17.52 -0.46
CA HIS A 517 1.87 18.33 -0.74
C HIS A 517 3.16 17.51 -0.67
N VAL A 518 4.17 17.86 -1.46
CA VAL A 518 5.53 17.31 -1.34
C VAL A 518 6.51 18.44 -1.06
N HIS A 519 7.16 18.39 0.11
CA HIS A 519 8.11 19.41 0.55
C HIS A 519 9.52 18.85 0.67
N LEU A 520 10.51 19.73 0.49
CA LEU A 520 11.90 19.55 0.88
C LEU A 520 12.16 20.28 2.21
N SER A 521 12.84 19.62 3.15
CA SER A 521 13.28 20.20 4.42
C SER A 521 14.66 19.67 4.83
N SER A 522 15.20 20.17 5.94
CA SER A 522 16.51 19.81 6.47
C SER A 522 16.54 19.85 8.00
N ILE A 523 17.30 18.94 8.60
CA ILE A 523 17.59 18.92 10.04
C ILE A 523 18.43 20.14 10.44
N SER A 524 19.46 20.50 9.65
CA SER A 524 20.29 21.68 9.93
C SER A 524 19.55 23.01 9.74
N SER A 525 18.53 23.08 8.87
CA SER A 525 17.61 24.23 8.78
C SER A 525 16.55 24.28 9.90
N ASN A 526 16.73 23.51 10.98
CA ASN A 526 15.79 23.33 12.09
C ASN A 526 14.40 22.86 11.61
N ASN A 527 14.33 22.01 10.58
CA ASN A 527 13.10 21.45 10.02
C ASN A 527 12.18 22.53 9.42
N THR A 528 12.76 23.60 8.87
CA THR A 528 12.02 24.57 8.06
C THR A 528 11.74 24.01 6.67
N LEU A 529 10.56 24.30 6.11
CA LEU A 529 10.23 23.93 4.72
C LEU A 529 11.06 24.81 3.77
N LEU A 530 11.96 24.19 3.00
CA LEU A 530 12.89 24.88 2.10
C LEU A 530 12.25 25.14 0.73
N LYS A 531 11.45 24.18 0.25
CA LYS A 531 10.77 24.24 -1.06
C LYS A 531 9.58 23.30 -1.08
N GLU A 532 8.50 23.71 -1.75
CA GLU A 532 7.47 22.81 -2.26
C GLU A 532 7.68 22.58 -3.77
N PHE A 533 7.49 21.35 -4.22
CA PHE A 533 7.63 20.99 -5.64
C PHE A 533 6.42 21.45 -6.44
N ALA A 534 6.63 22.48 -7.28
CA ALA A 534 5.58 23.29 -7.93
C ALA A 534 4.68 22.57 -8.96
N GLU A 535 4.77 21.24 -9.06
CA GLU A 535 3.77 20.42 -9.75
C GLU A 535 2.46 20.30 -8.93
N SER A 536 2.43 20.87 -7.72
CA SER A 536 1.22 20.99 -6.91
C SER A 536 0.17 21.95 -7.49
N GLU A 537 0.52 23.15 -7.97
CA GLU A 537 -0.45 24.23 -8.28
C GLU A 537 -1.60 23.80 -9.22
N MET A 538 -1.28 23.13 -10.34
CA MET A 538 -2.30 22.66 -11.29
C MET A 538 -3.16 21.53 -10.69
N LEU A 539 -2.59 20.68 -9.83
CA LEU A 539 -3.33 19.65 -9.13
C LEU A 539 -4.21 20.26 -8.03
N GLU A 540 -3.72 21.29 -7.34
CA GLU A 540 -4.45 22.02 -6.30
C GLU A 540 -5.69 22.70 -6.90
N GLN A 541 -5.57 23.33 -8.07
CA GLN A 541 -6.74 23.87 -8.79
C GLN A 541 -7.77 22.76 -9.03
N ARG A 542 -7.37 21.65 -9.66
CA ARG A 542 -8.24 20.51 -9.99
C ARG A 542 -8.84 19.84 -8.74
N PHE A 543 -8.13 19.89 -7.61
CA PHE A 543 -8.60 19.42 -6.31
C PHE A 543 -9.61 20.42 -5.71
N SER A 544 -9.37 21.72 -5.85
CA SER A 544 -10.24 22.80 -5.35
C SER A 544 -11.59 22.86 -6.08
N GLU A 545 -11.62 22.40 -7.34
CA GLU A 545 -12.81 22.23 -8.19
C GLU A 545 -13.67 21.02 -7.83
N LYS A 546 -13.26 20.20 -6.85
CA LYS A 546 -13.96 18.96 -6.46
C LYS A 546 -14.66 19.07 -5.10
N ALA A 547 -15.86 18.51 -5.04
CA ALA A 547 -16.68 18.42 -3.84
C ALA A 547 -16.27 17.17 -3.04
N TRP A 548 -15.22 17.29 -2.23
CA TRP A 548 -14.71 16.19 -1.41
C TRP A 548 -15.63 15.85 -0.22
N PRO A 549 -15.72 14.57 0.18
CA PRO A 549 -16.40 14.19 1.41
C PRO A 549 -15.59 14.62 2.64
N THR A 550 -16.26 14.99 3.72
CA THR A 550 -15.62 15.41 4.97
C THR A 550 -15.33 14.17 5.84
N PRO A 551 -14.07 13.90 6.23
CA PRO A 551 -13.78 12.83 7.17
C PRO A 551 -14.17 13.23 8.60
N HIS A 552 -14.82 12.31 9.32
CA HIS A 552 -15.18 12.44 10.73
C HIS A 552 -14.65 11.24 11.51
N PHE A 553 -14.03 11.46 12.67
CA PHE A 553 -13.39 10.42 13.47
C PHE A 553 -14.12 10.23 14.80
N GLU A 554 -14.33 8.98 15.17
CA GLU A 554 -15.09 8.61 16.36
C GLU A 554 -14.50 7.36 17.03
N ASN A 555 -14.58 7.29 18.36
CA ASN A 555 -14.23 6.10 19.12
C ASN A 555 -15.51 5.39 19.60
N VAL A 556 -15.57 4.07 19.41
CA VAL A 556 -16.70 3.23 19.81
C VAL A 556 -16.21 2.14 20.77
N THR A 557 -16.49 2.34 22.06
CA THR A 557 -16.28 1.31 23.09
C THR A 557 -17.28 0.18 22.92
N LEU A 558 -16.77 -1.04 22.78
CA LEU A 558 -17.53 -2.27 22.62
C LEU A 558 -17.84 -2.91 23.98
N ARG A 559 -18.83 -3.80 24.02
CA ARG A 559 -19.24 -4.57 25.21
C ARG A 559 -18.12 -5.38 25.86
N ASN A 560 -17.12 -5.76 25.07
CA ASN A 560 -15.93 -6.52 25.51
C ASN A 560 -14.83 -5.61 26.12
N GLY A 561 -15.04 -4.29 26.19
CA GLY A 561 -14.09 -3.31 26.74
C GLY A 561 -13.02 -2.82 25.76
N TYR A 562 -12.96 -3.35 24.53
CA TYR A 562 -12.10 -2.81 23.47
C TYR A 562 -12.71 -1.56 22.84
N VAL A 563 -11.87 -0.66 22.32
CA VAL A 563 -12.30 0.53 21.58
C VAL A 563 -12.02 0.34 20.10
N ALA A 564 -13.07 0.23 19.29
CA ALA A 564 -12.96 0.36 17.84
C ALA A 564 -12.72 1.83 17.48
N LEU A 565 -11.74 2.09 16.62
CA LEU A 565 -11.59 3.40 15.98
C LEU A 565 -12.51 3.44 14.75
N VAL A 566 -13.07 4.61 14.42
CA VAL A 566 -13.97 4.80 13.27
C VAL A 566 -13.57 6.04 12.48
N LYS A 567 -13.54 5.93 11.14
CA LYS A 567 -13.48 7.06 10.19
C LYS A 567 -14.72 6.99 9.30
N MET A 568 -15.55 8.03 9.32
CA MET A 568 -16.71 8.17 8.43
C MET A 568 -16.41 9.23 7.37
N LEU A 569 -16.61 8.91 6.09
CA LEU A 569 -16.66 9.89 5.01
C LEU A 569 -18.09 10.41 4.89
N LEU A 570 -18.30 11.66 5.31
CA LEU A 570 -19.60 12.33 5.24
C LEU A 570 -19.77 13.01 3.88
N PRO A 571 -20.93 12.90 3.22
CA PRO A 571 -21.15 13.48 1.90
C PRO A 571 -20.92 15.00 1.82
N PRO A 572 -20.49 15.53 0.67
CA PRO A 572 -20.45 16.98 0.44
C PRO A 572 -21.87 17.54 0.50
N GLY A 573 -22.10 18.54 1.38
CA GLY A 573 -23.43 19.06 1.72
C GLY A 573 -24.14 18.29 2.84
N PHE A 574 -23.40 17.58 3.71
CA PHE A 574 -23.98 16.88 4.86
C PHE A 574 -24.52 17.85 5.93
N HIS A 575 -25.76 17.64 6.36
CA HIS A 575 -26.44 18.46 7.36
C HIS A 575 -26.93 17.61 8.54
N GLN A 576 -26.11 17.52 9.59
CA GLN A 576 -26.37 16.68 10.78
C GLN A 576 -27.69 16.99 11.51
N GLY A 577 -28.20 18.22 11.41
CA GLY A 577 -29.44 18.68 12.04
C GLY A 577 -30.69 18.66 11.13
N ALA A 578 -30.58 18.21 9.87
CA ALA A 578 -31.74 18.11 8.99
C ALA A 578 -32.57 16.87 9.36
N LEU A 579 -33.73 17.10 10.01
CA LEU A 579 -34.53 16.07 10.70
C LEU A 579 -34.91 14.85 9.85
N ASP A 580 -35.08 15.04 8.54
CA ASP A 580 -35.47 13.97 7.59
C ASP A 580 -34.29 13.41 6.76
N SER A 581 -33.08 13.99 6.88
CA SER A 581 -31.93 13.62 6.04
C SER A 581 -31.23 12.36 6.54
N LYS A 582 -31.75 11.19 6.13
CA LYS A 582 -31.08 9.90 6.34
C LYS A 582 -30.29 9.47 5.11
N TYR A 583 -29.03 9.13 5.32
CA TYR A 583 -28.09 8.69 4.29
C TYR A 583 -27.91 7.17 4.34
N PRO A 584 -27.82 6.49 3.18
CA PRO A 584 -27.45 5.09 3.13
C PRO A 584 -25.97 4.91 3.51
N VAL A 585 -25.62 3.74 4.04
CA VAL A 585 -24.28 3.45 4.58
C VAL A 585 -23.58 2.36 3.78
N VAL A 586 -22.29 2.55 3.53
CA VAL A 586 -21.38 1.50 3.03
C VAL A 586 -20.24 1.34 4.01
N VAL A 587 -20.07 0.15 4.57
CA VAL A 587 -18.89 -0.21 5.37
C VAL A 587 -17.81 -0.71 4.43
N SER A 588 -16.66 -0.04 4.39
CA SER A 588 -15.52 -0.42 3.56
C SER A 588 -14.52 -1.18 4.43
N VAL A 589 -14.62 -2.51 4.47
CA VAL A 589 -13.83 -3.36 5.38
C VAL A 589 -12.51 -3.85 4.76
N TYR A 590 -11.54 -4.17 5.61
CA TYR A 590 -10.47 -5.11 5.27
C TYR A 590 -10.25 -6.11 6.41
N GLY A 591 -9.93 -5.64 7.63
CA GLY A 591 -9.94 -6.47 8.84
C GLY A 591 -8.83 -7.51 8.97
N GLY A 592 -7.92 -7.62 7.99
CA GLY A 592 -6.79 -8.54 8.06
C GLY A 592 -5.81 -8.18 9.21
N PRO A 593 -5.09 -9.17 9.77
CA PRO A 593 -4.14 -8.95 10.86
C PRO A 593 -3.13 -7.83 10.57
N GLY A 594 -2.87 -6.98 11.57
CA GLY A 594 -1.91 -5.88 11.47
C GLY A 594 -2.35 -4.69 10.59
N SER A 595 -3.43 -4.80 9.83
CA SER A 595 -3.91 -3.73 8.95
C SER A 595 -4.53 -2.54 9.71
N GLN A 596 -4.72 -1.42 8.99
CA GLN A 596 -5.54 -0.29 9.41
C GLN A 596 -6.32 0.26 8.20
N LYS A 597 -7.50 0.84 8.46
CA LYS A 597 -8.18 1.78 7.54
C LYS A 597 -8.53 3.12 8.19
N VAL A 598 -8.44 3.24 9.51
CA VAL A 598 -8.79 4.46 10.27
C VAL A 598 -7.55 5.34 10.41
N THR A 599 -7.01 5.75 9.26
CA THR A 599 -5.85 6.64 9.13
C THR A 599 -6.27 8.06 8.72
N GLU A 600 -5.39 9.04 8.88
CA GLU A 600 -5.60 10.40 8.38
C GLU A 600 -5.16 10.57 6.91
N ASP A 601 -4.74 9.47 6.26
CA ASP A 601 -4.44 9.42 4.82
C ASP A 601 -5.68 9.85 3.99
N PHE A 602 -5.45 10.74 3.03
CA PHE A 602 -6.44 11.24 2.07
C PHE A 602 -6.01 11.01 0.61
N THR A 603 -5.49 9.82 0.29
CA THR A 603 -5.22 9.43 -1.09
C THR A 603 -6.53 9.41 -1.93
N PRO A 604 -6.65 10.20 -3.01
CA PRO A 604 -7.95 10.45 -3.68
C PRO A 604 -8.37 9.37 -4.70
N SER A 605 -7.71 8.22 -4.76
CA SER A 605 -7.90 7.18 -5.78
C SER A 605 -8.88 6.05 -5.41
N HIS A 606 -9.62 6.20 -4.31
CA HIS A 606 -10.48 5.13 -3.77
C HIS A 606 -11.96 5.25 -4.17
N LEU A 607 -12.58 4.13 -4.55
CA LEU A 607 -14.01 4.01 -4.86
C LEU A 607 -14.91 4.63 -3.77
N ASP A 608 -14.52 4.48 -2.50
CA ASP A 608 -15.17 5.04 -1.33
C ASP A 608 -15.37 6.58 -1.42
N VAL A 609 -14.45 7.31 -2.07
CA VAL A 609 -14.58 8.76 -2.29
C VAL A 609 -15.70 9.08 -3.28
N VAL A 610 -15.88 8.28 -4.33
CA VAL A 610 -16.98 8.45 -5.31
C VAL A 610 -18.33 8.08 -4.68
N LEU A 611 -18.35 7.04 -3.84
CA LEU A 611 -19.54 6.64 -3.07
C LEU A 611 -20.02 7.76 -2.14
N ALA A 612 -19.11 8.44 -1.44
CA ALA A 612 -19.45 9.57 -0.57
C ALA A 612 -19.70 10.89 -1.32
N SER A 613 -18.88 11.22 -2.33
CA SER A 613 -18.94 12.49 -3.06
C SER A 613 -20.14 12.58 -4.01
N THR A 614 -20.22 11.62 -4.96
CA THR A 614 -21.23 11.57 -6.02
C THR A 614 -22.50 10.88 -5.54
N PHE A 615 -22.39 9.67 -4.99
CA PHE A 615 -23.56 8.85 -4.63
C PHE A 615 -24.13 9.11 -3.23
N LYS A 616 -23.52 10.04 -2.47
CA LYS A 616 -23.99 10.53 -1.15
C LYS A 616 -24.18 9.44 -0.08
N TYR A 617 -23.43 8.34 -0.15
CA TYR A 617 -23.35 7.38 0.96
C TYR A 617 -22.49 7.93 2.10
N VAL A 618 -22.84 7.60 3.34
CA VAL A 618 -21.86 7.66 4.45
C VAL A 618 -21.00 6.40 4.36
N VAL A 619 -19.71 6.56 4.06
CA VAL A 619 -18.77 5.43 4.00
C VAL A 619 -18.05 5.30 5.34
N ILE A 620 -18.01 4.09 5.91
CA ILE A 620 -17.49 3.84 7.26
C ILE A 620 -16.31 2.87 7.21
N TYR A 621 -15.20 3.26 7.85
CA TYR A 621 -14.04 2.42 8.15
C TYR A 621 -13.96 2.15 9.66
N ILE A 622 -13.58 0.93 10.05
CA ILE A 622 -13.61 0.48 11.45
C ILE A 622 -12.37 -0.38 11.74
N ASP A 623 -11.52 0.09 12.66
CA ASP A 623 -10.34 -0.64 13.14
C ASP A 623 -10.59 -1.15 14.58
N GLY A 624 -11.02 -2.41 14.67
CA GLY A 624 -11.27 -3.15 15.92
C GLY A 624 -10.08 -4.02 16.34
N ARG A 625 -10.35 -5.17 16.96
CA ARG A 625 -9.36 -6.23 17.22
C ARG A 625 -8.80 -6.78 15.90
N GLY A 626 -7.52 -7.18 15.91
CA GLY A 626 -6.73 -7.54 14.73
C GLY A 626 -5.97 -6.37 14.10
N SER A 627 -6.43 -5.12 14.28
CA SER A 627 -5.78 -3.93 13.70
C SER A 627 -4.40 -3.64 14.31
N GLY A 628 -3.50 -3.10 13.48
CA GLY A 628 -2.13 -2.75 13.85
C GLY A 628 -1.94 -1.29 14.28
N MET A 629 -0.67 -0.92 14.48
CA MET A 629 -0.20 0.46 14.74
C MET A 629 -0.93 1.17 15.90
N ARG A 630 -1.21 0.42 16.97
CA ARG A 630 -1.89 0.85 18.22
C ARG A 630 -1.63 -0.09 19.41
N GLY A 631 -0.49 -0.80 19.39
CA GLY A 631 -0.07 -1.78 20.39
C GLY A 631 -0.63 -3.18 20.18
N TRP A 632 0.15 -4.19 20.57
CA TRP A 632 -0.19 -5.61 20.43
C TRP A 632 -1.42 -6.05 21.22
N LYS A 633 -1.90 -5.21 22.15
CA LYS A 633 -3.22 -5.34 22.79
C LYS A 633 -4.38 -5.44 21.79
N TYR A 634 -4.31 -4.70 20.68
CA TYR A 634 -5.30 -4.74 19.60
C TYR A 634 -4.89 -5.68 18.46
N LYS A 635 -3.60 -5.81 18.15
CA LYS A 635 -3.10 -6.69 17.09
C LYS A 635 -3.23 -8.19 17.44
N ALA A 636 -2.80 -8.61 18.63
CA ALA A 636 -2.71 -10.02 19.02
C ALA A 636 -4.03 -10.83 19.11
N PRO A 637 -5.21 -10.27 19.50
CA PRO A 637 -6.43 -11.07 19.70
C PRO A 637 -6.98 -11.84 18.48
N ILE A 638 -6.50 -11.57 17.27
CA ILE A 638 -6.87 -12.31 16.04
C ILE A 638 -6.06 -13.60 15.84
N TYR A 639 -4.99 -13.81 16.63
CA TYR A 639 -4.08 -14.96 16.48
C TYR A 639 -4.80 -16.30 16.75
N GLY A 640 -4.85 -17.16 15.73
CA GLY A 640 -5.62 -18.42 15.78
C GLY A 640 -7.14 -18.23 15.81
N ALA A 641 -7.65 -17.06 15.41
CA ALA A 641 -9.04 -16.64 15.60
C ALA A 641 -9.66 -15.91 14.39
N PHE A 642 -9.20 -16.20 13.17
CA PHE A 642 -9.74 -15.65 11.92
C PHE A 642 -11.26 -15.85 11.80
N GLY A 643 -11.97 -14.84 11.30
CA GLY A 643 -13.42 -14.87 11.09
C GLY A 643 -14.22 -14.74 12.39
N THR A 644 -13.65 -14.14 13.45
CA THR A 644 -14.34 -14.00 14.74
C THR A 644 -14.23 -12.60 15.32
N VAL A 645 -13.09 -12.25 15.91
CA VAL A 645 -12.91 -11.01 16.69
C VAL A 645 -13.03 -9.75 15.83
N GLU A 646 -12.58 -9.82 14.58
CA GLU A 646 -12.67 -8.73 13.61
C GLU A 646 -14.10 -8.60 13.06
N VAL A 647 -14.78 -9.73 12.82
CA VAL A 647 -16.15 -9.80 12.27
C VAL A 647 -17.16 -9.23 13.27
N ASP A 648 -17.08 -9.69 14.52
CA ASP A 648 -17.96 -9.24 15.62
C ASP A 648 -17.77 -7.74 15.89
N ASP A 649 -16.54 -7.24 15.84
CA ASP A 649 -16.23 -5.82 16.06
C ASP A 649 -16.82 -4.93 14.95
N GLN A 650 -16.79 -5.33 13.66
CA GLN A 650 -17.50 -4.60 12.60
C GLN A 650 -19.01 -4.54 12.89
N ILE A 651 -19.62 -5.69 13.19
CA ILE A 651 -21.06 -5.84 13.40
C ILE A 651 -21.55 -5.04 14.62
N GLU A 652 -20.79 -5.04 15.72
CA GLU A 652 -21.15 -4.28 16.92
C GLU A 652 -20.94 -2.78 16.72
N THR A 653 -19.82 -2.35 16.13
CA THR A 653 -19.55 -0.93 15.89
C THR A 653 -20.61 -0.28 14.99
N VAL A 654 -20.95 -0.90 13.85
CA VAL A 654 -21.98 -0.37 12.93
C VAL A 654 -23.35 -0.28 13.60
N ARG A 655 -23.68 -1.26 14.46
CA ARG A 655 -24.93 -1.26 15.23
C ARG A 655 -24.97 -0.15 16.28
N ILE A 656 -23.84 0.18 16.91
CA ILE A 656 -23.75 1.31 17.84
C ILE A 656 -23.85 2.64 17.08
N LEU A 657 -23.15 2.78 15.95
CA LEU A 657 -23.21 3.97 15.09
C LEU A 657 -24.65 4.25 14.61
N ALA A 658 -25.34 3.23 14.07
CA ALA A 658 -26.71 3.35 13.58
C ALA A 658 -27.75 3.65 14.68
N ALA A 659 -27.44 3.40 15.95
CA ALA A 659 -28.26 3.78 17.10
C ALA A 659 -27.87 5.15 17.70
N ARG A 660 -26.63 5.60 17.49
CA ARG A 660 -26.07 6.88 17.96
C ARG A 660 -26.41 8.03 17.00
N HIS A 661 -26.48 7.76 15.71
CA HIS A 661 -26.54 8.77 14.64
C HIS A 661 -27.84 8.71 13.85
N ASN A 662 -28.77 9.64 14.13
CA ASN A 662 -30.08 9.72 13.46
C ASN A 662 -30.01 9.85 11.92
N PHE A 663 -28.88 10.35 11.40
CA PHE A 663 -28.63 10.53 9.96
C PHE A 663 -28.29 9.22 9.23
N ILE A 664 -28.12 8.09 9.91
CA ILE A 664 -27.92 6.78 9.28
C ILE A 664 -29.28 6.14 8.95
N ASP A 665 -29.54 5.80 7.68
CA ASP A 665 -30.67 4.92 7.35
C ASP A 665 -30.32 3.46 7.69
N ALA A 666 -30.71 3.02 8.89
CA ALA A 666 -30.56 1.65 9.36
C ALA A 666 -31.26 0.59 8.47
N ARG A 667 -32.07 0.99 7.48
CA ARG A 667 -32.64 0.08 6.46
C ARG A 667 -31.76 -0.09 5.23
N HIS A 668 -30.76 0.77 5.03
CA HIS A 668 -29.92 0.84 3.84
C HIS A 668 -28.43 0.81 4.20
N ILE A 669 -28.02 -0.24 4.94
CA ILE A 669 -26.63 -0.51 5.28
C ILE A 669 -26.09 -1.64 4.37
N ALA A 670 -24.92 -1.43 3.79
CA ALA A 670 -24.16 -2.39 2.99
C ALA A 670 -22.72 -2.54 3.52
N ILE A 671 -22.04 -3.61 3.14
CA ILE A 671 -20.60 -3.83 3.40
C ILE A 671 -19.87 -4.28 2.13
N TRP A 672 -18.62 -3.84 1.94
CA TRP A 672 -17.76 -4.30 0.86
C TRP A 672 -16.30 -4.46 1.29
N GLY A 673 -15.59 -5.38 0.64
CA GLY A 673 -14.14 -5.53 0.81
C GLY A 673 -13.49 -6.48 -0.22
N TRP A 674 -12.15 -6.44 -0.27
CA TRP A 674 -11.30 -7.22 -1.18
C TRP A 674 -10.38 -8.17 -0.39
N SER A 675 -10.13 -9.39 -0.87
CA SER A 675 -9.24 -10.39 -0.22
C SER A 675 -9.69 -10.73 1.20
N TYR A 676 -8.91 -10.44 2.24
CA TYR A 676 -9.34 -10.56 3.63
C TYR A 676 -10.59 -9.69 3.92
N GLY A 677 -10.71 -8.53 3.27
CA GLY A 677 -11.94 -7.74 3.31
C GLY A 677 -13.13 -8.41 2.64
N GLY A 678 -12.90 -9.25 1.62
CA GLY A 678 -13.94 -10.07 1.01
C GLY A 678 -14.39 -11.21 1.94
N PHE A 679 -13.42 -11.85 2.60
CA PHE A 679 -13.64 -12.84 3.66
C PHE A 679 -14.47 -12.26 4.81
N VAL A 680 -14.09 -11.11 5.38
CA VAL A 680 -14.84 -10.44 6.45
C VAL A 680 -16.21 -9.95 5.95
N SER A 681 -16.32 -9.40 4.74
CA SER A 681 -17.61 -9.01 4.15
C SER A 681 -18.61 -10.18 4.05
N ALA A 682 -18.12 -11.39 3.75
CA ALA A 682 -18.93 -12.61 3.72
C ALA A 682 -19.22 -13.18 5.13
N HIS A 683 -18.24 -13.21 6.04
CA HIS A 683 -18.45 -13.64 7.43
C HIS A 683 -19.40 -12.71 8.19
N VAL A 684 -19.43 -11.41 7.84
CA VAL A 684 -20.43 -10.46 8.37
C VAL A 684 -21.86 -10.85 7.96
N VAL A 685 -22.06 -11.44 6.76
CA VAL A 685 -23.36 -11.98 6.34
C VAL A 685 -23.71 -13.24 7.10
N GLU A 686 -22.74 -14.08 7.48
CA GLU A 686 -22.98 -15.25 8.33
C GLU A 686 -23.36 -14.84 9.77
N HIS A 687 -22.58 -13.95 10.38
CA HIS A 687 -22.70 -13.57 11.80
C HIS A 687 -23.81 -12.55 12.11
N ASP A 688 -24.29 -11.75 11.14
CA ASP A 688 -25.33 -10.73 11.41
C ASP A 688 -26.75 -11.32 11.52
N ASN A 689 -26.97 -11.99 12.66
CA ASN A 689 -28.23 -12.53 13.14
C ASN A 689 -29.39 -11.50 13.21
N LYS A 690 -29.14 -10.20 13.01
CA LYS A 690 -30.16 -9.15 12.97
C LYS A 690 -30.47 -8.63 11.56
N GLN A 691 -29.79 -9.11 10.52
CA GLN A 691 -29.99 -8.72 9.13
C GLN A 691 -29.96 -7.18 8.94
N MET A 692 -29.06 -6.50 9.65
CA MET A 692 -28.77 -5.08 9.52
C MET A 692 -28.19 -4.78 8.14
N PHE A 693 -27.25 -5.60 7.67
CA PHE A 693 -26.70 -5.50 6.31
C PHE A 693 -27.69 -6.03 5.27
N LYS A 694 -28.01 -5.23 4.25
CA LYS A 694 -28.93 -5.58 3.15
C LYS A 694 -28.22 -5.96 1.86
N CYS A 695 -26.97 -5.52 1.69
CA CYS A 695 -26.11 -5.83 0.56
C CYS A 695 -24.70 -6.21 1.03
N ALA A 696 -24.25 -7.38 0.57
CA ALA A 696 -22.92 -7.98 0.63
C ALA A 696 -22.08 -7.76 -0.64
N VAL A 697 -20.88 -7.15 -0.63
CA VAL A 697 -19.96 -7.23 -1.79
C VAL A 697 -18.63 -7.82 -1.37
N SER A 698 -18.18 -8.87 -2.08
CA SER A 698 -16.99 -9.63 -1.72
C SER A 698 -16.13 -9.84 -2.97
N VAL A 699 -14.94 -9.21 -2.99
CA VAL A 699 -14.03 -9.20 -4.15
C VAL A 699 -12.80 -10.06 -3.87
N ALA A 700 -12.55 -11.04 -4.74
CA ALA A 700 -11.49 -12.04 -4.61
C ALA A 700 -11.31 -12.58 -3.16
N PRO A 701 -12.38 -13.03 -2.47
CA PRO A 701 -12.29 -13.43 -1.08
C PRO A 701 -11.47 -14.70 -0.88
N VAL A 702 -10.72 -14.75 0.22
CA VAL A 702 -10.41 -16.04 0.83
C VAL A 702 -11.73 -16.62 1.37
N THR A 703 -12.05 -17.87 1.06
CA THR A 703 -13.31 -18.51 1.49
C THR A 703 -13.14 -19.61 2.52
N ASN A 704 -11.91 -20.13 2.64
CA ASN A 704 -11.46 -21.11 3.61
C ASN A 704 -9.92 -21.04 3.65
N PHE A 705 -9.33 -20.80 4.82
CA PHE A 705 -7.88 -20.58 4.92
C PHE A 705 -7.04 -21.85 4.71
N LYS A 706 -7.65 -23.03 4.60
CA LYS A 706 -6.99 -24.25 4.09
C LYS A 706 -6.66 -24.19 2.59
N TYR A 707 -7.28 -23.28 1.84
CA TYR A 707 -7.02 -23.08 0.41
C TYR A 707 -6.03 -21.95 0.12
N TYR A 708 -5.75 -21.09 1.09
CA TYR A 708 -4.75 -20.03 1.02
C TYR A 708 -3.33 -20.61 1.29
N ASP A 709 -2.29 -19.81 1.12
CA ASP A 709 -0.92 -20.28 1.28
C ASP A 709 -0.53 -20.50 2.75
N ALA A 710 0.44 -21.37 2.98
CA ALA A 710 0.94 -21.70 4.30
C ALA A 710 1.66 -20.52 4.99
N THR A 711 2.31 -19.64 4.24
CA THR A 711 3.20 -18.61 4.79
C THR A 711 2.42 -17.47 5.41
N TYR A 712 1.39 -16.95 4.73
CA TYR A 712 0.41 -16.05 5.32
C TYR A 712 -0.34 -16.75 6.47
N THR A 713 -0.95 -17.90 6.17
CA THR A 713 -1.96 -18.46 7.08
C THR A 713 -1.33 -18.95 8.39
N GLU A 714 -0.21 -19.66 8.33
CA GLU A 714 0.42 -20.23 9.52
C GLU A 714 1.19 -19.18 10.36
N ARG A 715 1.46 -17.98 9.81
CA ARG A 715 1.94 -16.81 10.56
C ARG A 715 0.93 -16.35 11.60
N TYR A 716 -0.35 -16.25 11.20
CA TYR A 716 -1.40 -15.66 12.02
C TYR A 716 -2.32 -16.69 12.70
N MET A 717 -2.53 -17.87 12.10
CA MET A 717 -3.26 -18.97 12.73
C MET A 717 -2.35 -19.89 13.55
N GLY A 718 -1.05 -19.97 13.24
CA GLY A 718 -0.09 -20.78 13.99
C GLY A 718 -0.47 -22.27 14.06
N ALA A 719 -0.14 -22.91 15.17
CA ALA A 719 -0.65 -24.23 15.52
C ALA A 719 -2.02 -24.16 16.24
N ALA A 720 -2.98 -23.40 15.69
CA ALA A 720 -4.36 -23.43 16.16
C ALA A 720 -5.00 -24.81 15.90
N ASN A 721 -6.06 -25.14 16.63
CA ASN A 721 -6.74 -26.42 16.46
C ASN A 721 -7.57 -26.45 15.17
N GLU A 722 -7.93 -27.66 14.74
CA GLU A 722 -8.71 -27.90 13.53
C GLU A 722 -10.00 -27.04 13.50
N LEU A 723 -10.71 -26.96 14.64
CA LEU A 723 -11.93 -26.15 14.80
C LEU A 723 -11.73 -24.65 14.52
N ALA A 724 -10.54 -24.09 14.70
CA ALA A 724 -10.24 -22.70 14.36
C ALA A 724 -10.11 -22.51 12.84
N TYR A 725 -9.41 -23.41 12.15
CA TYR A 725 -9.34 -23.42 10.69
C TYR A 725 -10.71 -23.69 10.06
N GLU A 726 -11.46 -24.63 10.62
CA GLU A 726 -12.81 -24.97 10.18
C GLU A 726 -13.82 -23.81 10.28
N ARG A 727 -13.67 -22.89 11.25
CA ARG A 727 -14.52 -21.69 11.33
C ARG A 727 -14.32 -20.71 10.18
N THR A 728 -13.18 -20.78 9.49
CA THR A 728 -12.92 -19.90 8.34
C THR A 728 -13.73 -20.31 7.09
N ASP A 729 -14.29 -21.51 7.08
CA ASP A 729 -14.93 -22.16 5.93
C ASP A 729 -16.37 -21.68 5.71
N LEU A 730 -16.53 -20.60 4.93
CA LEU A 730 -17.82 -19.97 4.60
C LEU A 730 -18.85 -20.94 4.00
N MET A 731 -18.41 -22.06 3.44
CA MET A 731 -19.29 -23.07 2.84
C MET A 731 -20.13 -23.84 3.87
N ARG A 732 -19.78 -23.77 5.17
CA ARG A 732 -20.46 -24.52 6.24
C ARG A 732 -21.85 -24.00 6.57
N ASN A 733 -22.09 -22.69 6.42
CA ASN A 733 -23.34 -22.06 6.83
C ASN A 733 -23.76 -20.93 5.89
N VAL A 734 -23.95 -21.28 4.62
CA VAL A 734 -24.51 -20.38 3.60
C VAL A 734 -25.98 -19.95 3.87
N SER A 735 -26.59 -20.36 4.99
CA SER A 735 -28.02 -20.19 5.26
C SER A 735 -28.43 -18.73 5.47
N SER A 736 -27.54 -17.89 6.04
CA SER A 736 -27.78 -16.46 6.26
C SER A 736 -27.82 -15.66 4.96
N PHE A 737 -27.10 -16.10 3.92
CA PHE A 737 -26.95 -15.38 2.65
C PHE A 737 -28.27 -15.24 1.88
N ARG A 738 -29.24 -16.14 2.08
CA ARG A 738 -30.58 -16.06 1.44
C ARG A 738 -31.35 -14.77 1.76
N ASN A 739 -30.95 -14.06 2.82
CA ASN A 739 -31.62 -12.85 3.31
C ASN A 739 -30.90 -11.55 2.88
N VAL A 740 -29.77 -11.65 2.16
CA VAL A 740 -28.89 -10.53 1.81
C VAL A 740 -28.60 -10.53 0.30
N ARG A 741 -28.57 -9.36 -0.33
CA ARG A 741 -28.11 -9.25 -1.74
C ARG A 741 -26.59 -9.35 -1.79
N PHE A 742 -26.07 -10.56 -2.01
CA PHE A 742 -24.65 -10.84 -2.09
C PHE A 742 -24.12 -10.76 -3.53
N LEU A 743 -23.01 -10.04 -3.73
CA LEU A 743 -22.26 -9.96 -4.98
C LEU A 743 -20.84 -10.49 -4.75
N LEU A 744 -20.56 -11.64 -5.35
CA LEU A 744 -19.21 -12.19 -5.46
C LEU A 744 -18.55 -11.68 -6.75
N VAL A 745 -17.31 -11.21 -6.65
CA VAL A 745 -16.47 -10.85 -7.80
C VAL A 745 -15.15 -11.60 -7.67
N HIS A 746 -14.69 -12.25 -8.74
CA HIS A 746 -13.37 -12.89 -8.80
C HIS A 746 -12.78 -12.71 -10.22
N GLY A 747 -11.45 -12.69 -10.32
CA GLY A 747 -10.71 -12.71 -11.58
C GLY A 747 -10.32 -14.10 -12.03
#